data_AF-A0A1M7JUA1-F1
#
_entry.id   AF-A0A1M7JUA1-F1
#
_cell.length_a   1.000
_cell.length_b   1.000
_cell.length_c   1.000
_cell.angle_alpha   90.00
_cell.angle_beta   90.00
_cell.angle_gamma   90.00
#
_symmetry.space_group_name_H-M   'P 1'
#
loop_
_entity.id
_entity.type
_entity.pdbx_description
1 polymer ?
#
loop_
_entity_poly.entity_id
_entity_poly.type
_entity_poly.pdbx_seq_one_letter_code
_entity_poly.pdbx_strand_id
1 'polypeptide(L)'
;MTEKFATEIEGQTDFYDRFLSRINPNKTTEEIIANNNDGVLNGNLLEFKLTVKDLNEVLFQCVKYLSALRLKGIPVPANIVIIDLNATRAYLYNSNDYLGFIEQIYIGGASKNNTGFIGNDPIKMLDYSKALYAETLIATLKETNFTKIHIDENCIVGWAEHYYRKNQTARKEDFLGDEKGKHKTVGEIRNPTIFKDYIYPYEGETNVKFNYLMDKLNDTLLKKNLGAFYTHPLYAQKAVELVRMAIKRVPEGNDYIILDRCAGTGNLETALSDEELSHCIVSTIEYYEYKVLQELVGSKVRAIIPPIETKETFNAGLVYGSDALSKEFVENEVIAQYVNDPNCTIILFENPPYSETTSIEHQKKKKGKESTVWKQSYIVKEMKKEKIKGTASNDLGNAFIWSGFKYYLRQPTDSFVVFSPVKYWKAHHLINKKIIEGYAFNRRHFHTQIDACIMCALWSNEPSDITEFNIKGYNIDAKTGTFLDEVVLPVKRCYSLYSEKFYDKREYADTKDGVLLDFDGTEIKKDRSSVRQIPFYNDNIIGYLAVKGANFDNPDSSVHLLRTAEYDGNGFYIRTTNFLQSMPMFAASRYITYNRGWTERSRIMKSADKADRFLVDAQSGCLDNFLLKCLLFTCIEMQNHCRSFTGSDGRYYRNELCLDATHGETVASKELKRLELNETESRIFKLYESLIGHVKETKEYDSELTYGIYQIAEEIDTSYKDTTSKKGKTVYNNIQVHSDLRAMKELCKEYYNREIVPILFEYEFLK
;
A
#
# COMPACT_ATOMS: atom_id res chain seq x y z
N MET A 1 44.66 -17.04 -28.17
CA MET A 1 43.47 -16.29 -28.59
C MET A 1 42.57 -16.24 -27.38
N THR A 2 42.30 -15.05 -26.83
CA THR A 2 41.28 -14.89 -25.79
C THR A 2 39.93 -15.21 -26.42
N GLU A 3 39.19 -16.15 -25.82
CA GLU A 3 37.77 -16.35 -26.15
C GLU A 3 37.06 -15.01 -26.03
N LYS A 4 36.41 -14.58 -27.12
CA LYS A 4 35.57 -13.39 -27.10
C LYS A 4 34.16 -13.86 -26.79
N PHE A 5 33.55 -13.24 -25.80
CA PHE A 5 32.17 -13.50 -25.45
C PHE A 5 31.24 -12.92 -26.51
N ALA A 6 30.13 -13.61 -26.79
CA ALA A 6 29.11 -13.11 -27.69
C ALA A 6 28.13 -12.19 -26.97
N THR A 7 27.97 -12.38 -25.65
CA THR A 7 27.08 -11.58 -24.81
C THR A 7 27.75 -11.14 -23.51
N GLU A 8 27.27 -10.05 -22.92
CA GLU A 8 27.79 -9.55 -21.64
C GLU A 8 27.47 -10.51 -20.47
N ILE A 9 26.35 -11.23 -20.54
CA ILE A 9 25.94 -12.20 -19.53
C ILE A 9 26.92 -13.38 -19.49
N GLU A 10 27.25 -13.93 -20.67
CA GLU A 10 28.20 -15.04 -20.80
C GLU A 10 29.56 -14.69 -20.17
N GLY A 11 30.12 -13.51 -20.51
CA GLY A 11 31.40 -13.10 -19.96
C GLY A 11 31.33 -12.74 -18.47
N GLN A 12 30.20 -12.24 -17.97
CA GLN A 12 30.04 -12.01 -16.54
C GLN A 12 30.02 -13.34 -15.76
N THR A 13 29.30 -14.34 -16.26
CA THR A 13 29.26 -15.68 -15.64
C THR A 13 30.65 -16.29 -15.60
N ASP A 14 31.40 -16.26 -16.71
CA ASP A 14 32.81 -16.72 -16.74
C ASP A 14 33.67 -15.97 -15.70
N PHE A 15 33.50 -14.65 -15.61
CA PHE A 15 34.24 -13.86 -14.63
C PHE A 15 33.93 -14.31 -13.19
N TYR A 16 32.66 -14.46 -12.81
CA TYR A 16 32.33 -14.89 -11.46
C TYR A 16 32.79 -16.32 -11.18
N ASP A 17 32.62 -17.27 -12.11
CA ASP A 17 33.06 -18.66 -11.93
C ASP A 17 34.57 -18.74 -11.65
N ARG A 18 35.36 -17.91 -12.32
CA ARG A 18 36.82 -17.88 -12.18
C ARG A 18 37.30 -17.15 -10.94
N PHE A 19 36.67 -16.03 -10.59
CA PHE A 19 37.18 -15.12 -9.55
C PHE A 19 36.49 -15.31 -8.19
N LEU A 20 35.20 -15.64 -8.15
CA LEU A 20 34.38 -15.58 -6.93
C LEU A 20 34.85 -16.56 -5.84
N SER A 21 35.20 -17.79 -6.22
CA SER A 21 35.72 -18.82 -5.30
C SER A 21 36.98 -18.37 -4.55
N ARG A 22 37.78 -17.50 -5.17
CA ARG A 22 39.01 -16.94 -4.58
C ARG A 22 38.78 -15.65 -3.80
N ILE A 23 37.63 -15.00 -3.95
CA ILE A 23 37.30 -13.73 -3.32
C ILE A 23 36.38 -13.93 -2.12
N ASN A 24 35.23 -14.59 -2.30
CA ASN A 24 34.26 -14.86 -1.26
C ASN A 24 33.44 -16.13 -1.61
N PRO A 25 33.92 -17.33 -1.21
CA PRO A 25 33.31 -18.60 -1.59
C PRO A 25 31.92 -18.83 -0.97
N ASN A 26 31.54 -18.01 0.01
CA ASN A 26 30.24 -18.11 0.70
C ASN A 26 29.15 -17.26 0.04
N LYS A 27 29.50 -16.44 -0.96
CA LYS A 27 28.53 -15.64 -1.71
C LYS A 27 28.18 -16.32 -3.03
N THR A 28 26.90 -16.30 -3.35
CA THR A 28 26.38 -16.72 -4.66
C THR A 28 26.35 -15.52 -5.63
N THR A 29 26.39 -15.80 -6.93
CA THR A 29 26.25 -14.78 -7.97
C THR A 29 24.92 -14.02 -7.86
N GLU A 30 23.86 -14.70 -7.42
CA GLU A 30 22.53 -14.11 -7.17
C GLU A 30 22.54 -13.09 -6.03
N GLU A 31 23.33 -13.32 -4.97
CA GLU A 31 23.48 -12.37 -3.85
C GLU A 31 24.32 -11.14 -4.24
N ILE A 32 25.19 -11.28 -5.24
CA ILE A 32 26.04 -10.19 -5.74
C ILE A 32 25.22 -9.29 -6.67
N ILE A 33 24.45 -9.86 -7.59
CA ILE A 33 23.68 -9.12 -8.59
C ILE A 33 22.33 -8.69 -8.01
N ALA A 34 22.29 -7.50 -7.43
CA ALA A 34 21.10 -6.92 -6.80
C ALA A 34 20.90 -5.45 -7.22
N ASN A 35 19.73 -4.89 -6.88
CA ASN A 35 19.47 -3.44 -7.00
C ASN A 35 19.60 -2.82 -8.40
N ASN A 36 19.39 -3.60 -9.47
CA ASN A 36 19.52 -3.16 -10.87
C ASN A 36 20.93 -2.70 -11.27
N ASN A 37 21.96 -3.09 -10.51
CA ASN A 37 23.36 -2.97 -10.94
C ASN A 37 23.94 -4.36 -11.23
N ASP A 38 25.13 -4.36 -11.80
CA ASP A 38 25.86 -5.55 -12.22
C ASP A 38 26.53 -6.31 -11.06
N GLY A 39 26.50 -5.73 -9.87
CA GLY A 39 26.72 -6.42 -8.62
C GLY A 39 27.59 -5.67 -7.62
N VAL A 40 27.37 -5.91 -6.33
CA VAL A 40 28.20 -5.39 -5.25
C VAL A 40 28.90 -6.55 -4.54
N LEU A 41 30.22 -6.63 -4.70
CA LEU A 41 31.06 -7.64 -4.09
C LEU A 41 31.94 -7.02 -3.01
N ASN A 42 31.59 -7.28 -1.76
CA ASN A 42 32.26 -6.72 -0.58
C ASN A 42 32.21 -5.18 -0.64
N GLY A 43 33.36 -4.51 -0.67
CA GLY A 43 33.50 -3.05 -0.82
C GLY A 43 33.62 -2.57 -2.26
N ASN A 44 33.19 -3.36 -3.26
CA ASN A 44 33.41 -3.09 -4.68
C ASN A 44 32.10 -3.14 -5.49
N LEU A 45 31.80 -2.06 -6.22
CA LEU A 45 30.78 -2.05 -7.27
C LEU A 45 31.39 -2.57 -8.56
N LEU A 46 30.74 -3.54 -9.20
CA LEU A 46 31.15 -4.10 -10.48
C LEU A 46 30.19 -3.62 -11.57
N GLU A 47 30.72 -3.17 -12.71
CA GLU A 47 29.95 -2.88 -13.92
C GLU A 47 30.65 -3.54 -15.12
N PHE A 48 29.95 -4.45 -15.78
CA PHE A 48 30.48 -5.18 -16.91
C PHE A 48 30.04 -4.52 -18.21
N LYS A 49 30.95 -4.52 -19.18
CA LYS A 49 30.65 -4.24 -20.58
C LYS A 49 31.31 -5.29 -21.44
N LEU A 50 30.59 -5.72 -22.48
CA LEU A 50 31.17 -6.60 -23.50
C LEU A 50 32.42 -5.97 -24.13
N THR A 51 32.38 -4.66 -24.37
CA THR A 51 33.52 -3.81 -24.73
C THR A 51 33.20 -2.38 -24.28
N VAL A 52 34.12 -1.75 -23.55
CA VAL A 52 33.97 -0.38 -23.07
C VAL A 52 34.33 0.59 -24.20
N LYS A 53 33.33 1.34 -24.68
CA LYS A 53 33.52 2.36 -25.74
C LYS A 53 33.83 3.74 -25.19
N ASP A 54 33.21 4.08 -24.06
CA ASP A 54 33.37 5.35 -23.35
C ASP A 54 33.45 5.07 -21.85
N LEU A 55 34.61 5.33 -21.26
CA LEU A 55 34.83 5.13 -19.83
C LEU A 55 34.03 6.11 -18.97
N ASN A 56 33.84 7.35 -19.42
CA ASN A 56 33.12 8.36 -18.66
C ASN A 56 31.62 8.04 -18.61
N GLU A 57 31.05 7.57 -19.71
CA GLU A 57 29.64 7.17 -19.76
C GLU A 57 29.34 6.03 -18.77
N VAL A 58 30.19 5.00 -18.77
CA VAL A 58 30.05 3.83 -17.89
C VAL A 58 30.35 4.20 -16.43
N LEU A 59 31.34 5.05 -16.18
CA LEU A 59 31.64 5.56 -14.85
C LEU A 59 30.47 6.37 -14.27
N PHE A 60 29.83 7.22 -15.06
CA PHE A 60 28.68 7.98 -14.57
C PHE A 60 27.47 7.08 -14.30
N GLN A 61 27.28 6.03 -15.09
CA GLN A 61 26.31 4.97 -14.79
C GLN A 61 26.59 4.34 -13.41
N CYS A 62 27.85 4.03 -13.09
CA CYS A 62 28.26 3.54 -11.77
C CYS A 62 27.96 4.54 -10.65
N VAL A 63 28.27 5.82 -10.84
CA VAL A 63 27.96 6.90 -9.87
C VAL A 63 26.46 6.97 -9.58
N LYS A 64 25.61 6.85 -10.60
CA LYS A 64 24.14 6.79 -10.43
C LYS A 64 23.71 5.55 -9.63
N TYR A 65 24.35 4.40 -9.82
CA TYR A 65 24.10 3.22 -8.99
C TYR A 65 24.49 3.44 -7.53
N LEU A 66 25.65 4.03 -7.26
CA LEU A 66 26.09 4.36 -5.90
C LEU A 66 25.13 5.33 -5.21
N SER A 67 24.64 6.35 -5.92
CA SER A 67 23.57 7.24 -5.45
C SER A 67 22.31 6.45 -5.08
N ALA A 68 21.86 5.54 -5.94
CA ALA A 68 20.69 4.70 -5.65
C ALA A 68 20.90 3.78 -4.43
N LEU A 69 22.11 3.27 -4.18
CA LEU A 69 22.44 2.51 -2.97
C LEU A 69 22.35 3.39 -1.72
N ARG A 70 22.96 4.59 -1.76
CA ARG A 70 22.88 5.59 -0.69
C ARG A 70 21.43 5.90 -0.31
N LEU A 71 20.57 6.20 -1.29
CA LEU A 71 19.16 6.54 -1.05
C LEU A 71 18.38 5.39 -0.38
N LYS A 72 18.76 4.14 -0.63
CA LYS A 72 18.18 2.93 -0.02
C LYS A 72 18.77 2.59 1.36
N GLY A 73 19.71 3.40 1.86
CA GLY A 73 20.45 3.11 3.08
C GLY A 73 21.41 1.93 2.95
N ILE A 74 21.85 1.60 1.74
CA ILE A 74 22.84 0.55 1.49
C ILE A 74 24.23 1.19 1.47
N PRO A 75 25.23 0.63 2.20
CA PRO A 75 26.59 1.15 2.20
C PRO A 75 27.15 1.32 0.79
N VAL A 76 27.83 2.45 0.55
CA VAL A 76 28.44 2.80 -0.75
C VAL A 76 29.81 2.13 -0.85
N PRO A 77 30.02 1.17 -1.78
CA PRO A 77 31.32 0.55 -2.02
C PRO A 77 32.43 1.59 -2.21
N ALA A 78 33.62 1.35 -1.64
CA ALA A 78 34.77 2.25 -1.81
C ALA A 78 35.32 2.22 -3.24
N ASN A 79 35.23 1.08 -3.91
CA ASN A 79 35.79 0.86 -5.24
C ASN A 79 34.69 0.75 -6.30
N ILE A 80 34.94 1.39 -7.45
CA ILE A 80 34.19 1.15 -8.69
C ILE A 80 35.11 0.39 -9.63
N VAL A 81 34.65 -0.76 -10.12
CA VAL A 81 35.41 -1.62 -11.02
C VAL A 81 34.62 -1.81 -12.30
N ILE A 82 35.06 -1.14 -13.37
CA ILE A 82 34.50 -1.31 -14.71
C ILE A 82 35.27 -2.42 -15.41
N ILE A 83 34.57 -3.45 -15.87
CA ILE A 83 35.16 -4.64 -16.47
C ILE A 83 34.83 -4.69 -17.96
N ASP A 84 35.87 -4.57 -18.79
CA ASP A 84 35.80 -4.88 -20.21
C ASP A 84 36.11 -6.35 -20.43
N LEU A 85 35.06 -7.11 -20.73
CA LEU A 85 35.10 -8.57 -20.85
C LEU A 85 36.00 -9.03 -22.01
N ASN A 86 35.85 -8.46 -23.21
CA ASN A 86 36.58 -8.89 -24.40
C ASN A 86 38.01 -8.34 -24.47
N ALA A 87 38.27 -7.19 -23.84
CA ALA A 87 39.63 -6.65 -23.72
C ALA A 87 40.41 -7.25 -22.53
N THR A 88 39.74 -8.04 -21.68
CA THR A 88 40.26 -8.55 -20.41
C THR A 88 40.88 -7.45 -19.54
N ARG A 89 40.21 -6.30 -19.45
CA ARG A 89 40.68 -5.13 -18.71
C ARG A 89 39.71 -4.72 -17.62
N ALA A 90 40.24 -4.41 -16.43
CA ALA A 90 39.49 -3.78 -15.35
C ALA A 90 40.02 -2.36 -15.10
N TYR A 91 39.11 -1.40 -14.99
CA TYR A 91 39.38 0.00 -14.69
C TYR A 91 38.89 0.30 -13.28
N LEU A 92 39.82 0.65 -12.39
CA LEU A 92 39.55 0.88 -10.98
C LEU A 92 39.44 2.38 -10.70
N TYR A 93 38.37 2.78 -10.02
CA TYR A 93 38.16 4.13 -9.51
C TYR A 93 37.78 4.10 -8.04
N ASN A 94 38.00 5.21 -7.33
CA ASN A 94 37.59 5.40 -5.95
C ASN A 94 36.28 6.19 -5.90
N SER A 95 35.26 5.63 -5.26
CA SER A 95 33.95 6.26 -5.10
C SER A 95 34.03 7.61 -4.38
N ASN A 96 35.00 7.80 -3.47
CA ASN A 96 35.18 9.04 -2.73
C ASN A 96 35.47 10.24 -3.65
N ASP A 97 36.15 10.02 -4.77
CA ASP A 97 36.45 11.08 -5.75
C ASP A 97 35.18 11.62 -6.43
N TYR A 98 34.08 10.87 -6.35
CA TYR A 98 32.79 11.18 -6.96
C TYR A 98 31.70 11.46 -5.92
N LEU A 99 32.04 11.64 -4.64
CA LEU A 99 31.07 11.79 -3.56
C LEU A 99 30.03 12.88 -3.85
N GLY A 100 30.46 14.03 -4.35
CA GLY A 100 29.57 15.14 -4.72
C GLY A 100 28.56 14.83 -5.83
N PHE A 101 28.83 13.82 -6.67
CA PHE A 101 27.87 13.31 -7.65
C PHE A 101 27.04 12.15 -7.08
N ILE A 102 27.60 11.33 -6.20
CA ILE A 102 26.89 10.24 -5.50
C ILE A 102 25.79 10.81 -4.59
N GLU A 103 26.00 11.96 -4.00
CA GLU A 103 25.05 12.62 -3.09
C GLU A 103 23.94 13.40 -3.82
N GLN A 104 23.83 13.27 -5.14
CA GLN A 104 22.74 13.84 -5.96
C GLN A 104 21.62 12.83 -6.22
N ILE A 105 20.45 13.33 -6.63
CA ILE A 105 19.29 12.52 -7.02
C ILE A 105 19.23 12.41 -8.55
N TYR A 106 19.08 11.18 -9.05
CA TYR A 106 18.91 10.90 -10.47
C TYR A 106 17.56 10.25 -10.76
N ILE A 107 16.83 10.79 -11.74
CA ILE A 107 15.52 10.28 -12.16
C ILE A 107 15.68 9.43 -13.43
N GLY A 108 15.10 8.22 -13.40
CA GLY A 108 15.13 7.28 -14.53
C GLY A 108 16.19 6.19 -14.39
N GLY A 109 16.40 5.42 -15.46
CA GLY A 109 17.39 4.34 -15.46
C GLY A 109 18.81 4.88 -15.47
N ALA A 110 19.69 4.32 -14.63
CA ALA A 110 21.10 4.74 -14.51
C ALA A 110 21.87 4.67 -15.84
N SER A 111 21.47 3.79 -16.75
CA SER A 111 22.06 3.62 -18.09
C SER A 111 21.61 4.69 -19.11
N LYS A 112 20.84 5.70 -18.70
CA LYS A 112 20.30 6.74 -19.60
C LYS A 112 20.89 8.11 -19.26
N ASN A 113 21.05 8.94 -20.28
CA ASN A 113 21.52 10.34 -20.17
C ASN A 113 22.87 10.44 -19.45
N ASN A 114 23.88 9.72 -19.98
CA ASN A 114 25.22 9.66 -19.39
C ASN A 114 26.29 10.43 -20.19
N THR A 115 25.94 10.90 -21.39
CA THR A 115 26.84 11.66 -22.26
C THR A 115 27.21 13.01 -21.65
N GLY A 116 28.48 13.40 -21.76
CA GLY A 116 28.99 14.71 -21.32
C GLY A 116 29.53 14.75 -19.88
N PHE A 117 29.45 13.63 -19.13
CA PHE A 117 30.18 13.50 -17.87
C PHE A 117 31.69 13.36 -18.14
N ILE A 118 32.52 13.93 -17.27
CA ILE A 118 33.98 13.83 -17.33
C ILE A 118 34.45 13.38 -15.95
N GLY A 119 34.94 12.14 -15.85
CA GLY A 119 35.55 11.60 -14.64
C GLY A 119 37.05 11.81 -14.61
N ASN A 120 37.67 11.44 -13.47
CA ASN A 120 39.12 11.38 -13.34
C ASN A 120 39.68 10.18 -14.13
N ASP A 121 41.00 10.09 -14.24
CA ASP A 121 41.65 8.89 -14.76
C ASP A 121 41.46 7.69 -13.81
N PRO A 122 41.37 6.44 -14.33
CA PRO A 122 41.38 5.26 -13.48
C PRO A 122 42.65 5.19 -12.63
N ILE A 123 42.50 4.89 -11.35
CA ILE A 123 43.60 4.70 -10.39
C ILE A 123 44.49 3.54 -10.84
N LYS A 124 43.88 2.48 -11.38
CA LYS A 124 44.57 1.34 -11.99
C LYS A 124 43.83 0.87 -13.23
N MET A 125 44.61 0.46 -14.22
CA MET A 125 44.14 -0.31 -15.38
C MET A 125 44.81 -1.69 -15.31
N LEU A 126 44.00 -2.73 -15.14
CA LEU A 126 44.46 -4.09 -14.89
C LEU A 126 44.12 -4.98 -16.07
N ASP A 127 45.13 -5.45 -16.79
CA ASP A 127 44.99 -6.49 -17.83
C ASP A 127 44.96 -7.86 -17.17
N TYR A 128 43.78 -8.31 -16.75
CA TYR A 128 43.59 -9.52 -15.95
C TYR A 128 43.75 -10.82 -16.76
N SER A 129 44.16 -10.73 -18.03
CA SER A 129 44.73 -11.89 -18.74
C SER A 129 46.11 -12.30 -18.20
N LYS A 130 46.80 -11.37 -17.51
CA LYS A 130 48.12 -11.60 -16.91
C LYS A 130 47.98 -11.91 -15.42
N ALA A 131 48.68 -12.95 -14.96
CA ALA A 131 48.57 -13.46 -13.60
C ALA A 131 48.76 -12.38 -12.51
N LEU A 132 49.76 -11.49 -12.65
CA LEU A 132 50.03 -10.43 -11.67
C LEU A 132 48.85 -9.46 -11.52
N TYR A 133 48.23 -9.05 -12.62
CA TYR A 133 47.08 -8.13 -12.60
C TYR A 133 45.80 -8.84 -12.16
N ALA A 134 45.63 -10.12 -12.47
CA ALA A 134 44.55 -10.94 -11.94
C ALA A 134 44.64 -11.08 -10.41
N GLU A 135 45.83 -11.34 -9.84
CA GLU A 135 46.03 -11.35 -8.38
C GLU A 135 45.76 -9.97 -7.76
N THR A 136 46.16 -8.90 -8.44
CA THR A 136 45.86 -7.52 -7.99
C THR A 136 44.34 -7.27 -7.96
N LEU A 137 43.62 -7.69 -9.00
CA LEU A 137 42.16 -7.56 -9.07
C LEU A 137 41.48 -8.41 -7.98
N ILE A 138 41.93 -9.64 -7.74
CA ILE A 138 41.44 -10.48 -6.64
C ILE A 138 41.66 -9.80 -5.29
N ALA A 139 42.84 -9.23 -5.06
CA ALA A 139 43.15 -8.51 -3.83
C ALA A 139 42.21 -7.30 -3.64
N THR A 140 41.96 -6.52 -4.70
CA THR A 140 41.00 -5.40 -4.66
C THR A 140 39.57 -5.87 -4.39
N LEU A 141 39.10 -6.94 -5.06
CA LEU A 141 37.73 -7.45 -4.86
C LEU A 141 37.51 -8.08 -3.47
N LYS A 142 38.58 -8.40 -2.74
CA LYS A 142 38.53 -8.81 -1.32
C LYS A 142 38.37 -7.63 -0.35
N GLU A 143 38.63 -6.40 -0.79
CA GLU A 143 38.49 -5.24 0.07
C GLU A 143 37.03 -5.07 0.53
N THR A 144 36.88 -4.69 1.80
CA THR A 144 35.59 -4.52 2.49
C THR A 144 35.39 -3.07 2.94
N ASN A 145 36.10 -2.14 2.30
CA ASN A 145 36.02 -0.71 2.59
C ASN A 145 34.80 -0.10 1.91
N PHE A 146 34.26 0.94 2.53
CA PHE A 146 33.12 1.69 2.04
C PHE A 146 33.41 3.19 2.08
N THR A 147 32.79 3.93 1.17
CA THR A 147 32.85 5.40 1.16
C THR A 147 31.80 5.95 2.11
N LYS A 148 32.22 6.85 3.00
CA LYS A 148 31.30 7.56 3.87
C LYS A 148 30.45 8.57 3.10
N ILE A 149 29.21 8.74 3.52
CA ILE A 149 28.28 9.72 2.96
C ILE A 149 27.76 10.68 4.03
N HIS A 150 27.29 11.84 3.61
CA HIS A 150 26.51 12.77 4.42
C HIS A 150 25.04 12.40 4.38
N ILE A 151 24.42 12.31 5.56
CA ILE A 151 22.98 12.09 5.68
C ILE A 151 22.24 13.38 5.28
N ASP A 152 21.24 13.22 4.42
CA ASP A 152 20.33 14.28 4.00
C ASP A 152 18.89 13.75 3.95
N GLU A 153 17.97 14.62 3.58
CA GLU A 153 16.54 14.32 3.45
C GLU A 153 16.23 13.22 2.42
N ASN A 154 17.13 12.96 1.47
CA ASN A 154 16.92 12.00 0.40
C ASN A 154 17.29 10.58 0.82
N CYS A 155 18.26 10.42 1.73
CA CYS A 155 18.75 9.10 2.15
C CYS A 155 18.37 8.71 3.59
N ILE A 156 18.00 9.66 4.45
CA ILE A 156 17.81 9.42 5.89
C ILE A 156 16.81 8.30 6.19
N VAL A 157 15.71 8.19 5.44
CA VAL A 157 14.70 7.13 5.65
C VAL A 157 15.28 5.75 5.38
N GLY A 158 16.05 5.59 4.29
CA GLY A 158 16.72 4.32 3.97
C GLY A 158 17.70 3.90 5.06
N TRP A 159 18.46 4.85 5.59
CA TRP A 159 19.41 4.61 6.68
C TRP A 159 18.73 4.31 8.02
N ALA A 160 17.61 4.97 8.35
CA ALA A 160 16.80 4.64 9.52
C ALA A 160 16.29 3.19 9.43
N GLU A 161 15.77 2.77 8.27
CA GLU A 161 15.33 1.39 8.08
C GLU A 161 16.48 0.38 8.19
N HIS A 162 17.66 0.71 7.67
CA HIS A 162 18.85 -0.12 7.86
C HIS A 162 19.21 -0.21 9.35
N TYR A 163 19.15 0.91 10.07
CA TYR A 163 19.44 0.94 11.50
C TYR A 163 18.51 0.00 12.28
N TYR A 164 17.19 0.10 12.08
CA TYR A 164 16.22 -0.77 12.75
C TYR A 164 16.32 -2.24 12.36
N ARG A 165 16.77 -2.55 11.14
CA ARG A 165 17.07 -3.95 10.74
C ARG A 165 18.27 -4.50 11.51
N LYS A 166 19.31 -3.70 11.74
CA LYS A 166 20.49 -4.10 12.52
C LYS A 166 20.23 -4.09 14.03
N ASN A 167 19.38 -3.19 14.52
CA ASN A 167 19.07 -3.03 15.94
C ASN A 167 17.55 -3.03 16.17
N GLN A 168 16.99 -4.23 16.35
CA GLN A 168 15.54 -4.45 16.37
C GLN A 168 14.81 -3.81 17.56
N THR A 169 15.53 -3.45 18.62
CA THR A 169 14.98 -2.78 19.81
C THR A 169 15.12 -1.27 19.77
N ALA A 170 15.83 -0.73 18.77
CA ALA A 170 16.08 0.69 18.66
C ALA A 170 14.82 1.47 18.24
N ARG A 171 14.79 2.73 18.64
CA ARG A 171 13.72 3.69 18.37
C ARG A 171 14.24 4.90 17.61
N LYS A 172 13.33 5.78 17.21
CA LYS A 172 13.66 7.04 16.53
C LYS A 172 14.71 7.87 17.29
N GLU A 173 14.61 7.90 18.62
CA GLU A 173 15.58 8.62 19.47
C GLU A 173 17.00 8.11 19.34
N ASP A 174 17.18 6.80 19.24
CA ASP A 174 18.50 6.17 19.11
C ASP A 174 19.13 6.45 17.75
N PHE A 175 18.30 6.68 16.72
CA PHE A 175 18.78 6.99 15.37
C PHE A 175 19.04 8.49 15.18
N LEU A 176 18.05 9.35 15.43
CA LEU A 176 18.15 10.80 15.20
C LEU A 176 18.91 11.52 16.31
N GLY A 177 18.52 11.25 17.56
CA GLY A 177 18.93 12.02 18.72
C GLY A 177 18.45 13.48 18.69
N ASP A 178 18.58 14.13 19.84
CA ASP A 178 18.46 15.57 19.98
C ASP A 178 19.31 15.99 21.19
N GLU A 179 20.23 16.93 20.98
CA GLU A 179 21.09 17.46 22.04
C GLU A 179 20.48 18.73 22.69
N LYS A 180 19.42 19.27 22.07
CA LYS A 180 18.60 20.38 22.57
C LYS A 180 17.37 19.86 23.30
N GLY A 181 16.87 20.64 24.25
CA GLY A 181 15.73 20.28 25.09
C GLY A 181 16.11 19.70 26.45
N LYS A 182 15.10 19.21 27.17
CA LYS A 182 15.17 18.59 28.49
C LYS A 182 15.45 17.09 28.40
N HIS A 183 14.88 16.40 27.42
CA HIS A 183 15.29 15.03 27.06
C HIS A 183 16.43 15.10 26.05
N LYS A 184 17.57 14.48 26.36
CA LYS A 184 18.79 14.53 25.54
C LYS A 184 19.28 13.14 25.22
N THR A 185 19.38 12.85 23.94
CA THR A 185 19.90 11.57 23.43
C THR A 185 20.82 11.87 22.25
N VAL A 186 22.03 11.33 22.27
CA VAL A 186 22.93 11.40 21.11
C VAL A 186 22.59 10.24 20.18
N GLY A 187 22.03 10.55 19.02
CA GLY A 187 21.60 9.54 18.05
C GLY A 187 22.73 9.05 17.15
N GLU A 188 22.51 7.90 16.51
CA GLU A 188 23.44 7.27 15.56
C GLU A 188 23.87 8.20 14.43
N ILE A 189 22.99 9.08 13.92
CA ILE A 189 23.42 10.02 12.86
C ILE A 189 24.38 11.09 13.38
N ARG A 190 24.36 11.41 14.68
CA ARG A 190 25.18 12.46 15.30
C ARG A 190 26.50 11.94 15.84
N ASN A 191 26.48 10.73 16.39
CA ASN A 191 27.69 10.03 16.82
C ASN A 191 27.65 8.57 16.32
N PRO A 192 28.02 8.33 15.05
CA PRO A 192 27.89 7.01 14.45
C PRO A 192 28.73 5.96 15.17
N THR A 193 28.08 4.91 15.66
CA THR A 193 28.74 3.75 16.30
C THR A 193 28.59 2.50 15.44
N ILE A 194 27.38 2.24 14.95
CA ILE A 194 27.04 1.11 14.07
C ILE A 194 27.42 1.41 12.62
N PHE A 195 27.25 2.66 12.20
CA PHE A 195 27.50 3.19 10.87
C PHE A 195 28.73 4.08 10.79
N LYS A 196 29.64 3.98 11.77
CA LYS A 196 30.91 4.71 11.82
C LYS A 196 31.74 4.62 10.53
N ASP A 197 31.61 3.53 9.80
CA ASP A 197 32.36 3.27 8.55
C ASP A 197 31.58 3.70 7.30
N TYR A 198 30.32 4.16 7.43
CA TYR A 198 29.43 4.43 6.31
C TYR A 198 28.89 5.86 6.26
N ILE A 199 28.81 6.56 7.39
CA ILE A 199 28.25 7.92 7.43
C ILE A 199 29.20 8.86 8.15
N TYR A 200 29.20 10.12 7.71
CA TYR A 200 29.74 11.23 8.50
C TYR A 200 28.71 11.66 9.56
N PRO A 201 29.17 12.12 10.74
CA PRO A 201 28.29 12.77 11.72
C PRO A 201 27.45 13.87 11.10
N TYR A 202 26.16 13.88 11.38
CA TYR A 202 25.23 14.93 10.97
C TYR A 202 25.47 16.19 11.80
N GLU A 203 25.87 17.26 11.12
CA GLU A 203 26.28 18.53 11.73
C GLU A 203 25.10 19.48 12.01
N GLY A 204 23.90 19.18 11.49
CA GLY A 204 22.73 20.06 11.67
C GLY A 204 22.30 20.15 13.13
N GLU A 205 22.11 21.37 13.63
CA GLU A 205 21.90 21.61 15.06
C GLU A 205 20.57 21.02 15.60
N THR A 206 19.53 21.02 14.78
CA THR A 206 18.19 20.46 15.09
C THR A 206 17.79 19.45 14.02
N ASN A 207 16.63 18.81 14.21
CA ASN A 207 16.10 17.85 13.25
C ASN A 207 15.12 18.49 12.24
N VAL A 208 14.99 19.82 12.21
CA VAL A 208 14.02 20.57 11.39
C VAL A 208 14.15 20.29 9.89
N LYS A 209 15.38 20.01 9.42
CA LYS A 209 15.66 19.64 8.02
C LYS A 209 14.89 18.40 7.55
N PHE A 210 14.45 17.55 8.48
CA PHE A 210 13.71 16.33 8.23
C PHE A 210 12.22 16.44 8.61
N ASN A 211 11.69 17.65 8.81
CA ASN A 211 10.32 17.89 9.29
C ASN A 211 9.24 17.14 8.48
N TYR A 212 9.37 17.10 7.17
CA TYR A 212 8.42 16.44 6.29
C TYR A 212 8.60 14.92 6.22
N LEU A 213 9.57 14.33 6.95
CA LEU A 213 9.88 12.90 6.95
C LEU A 213 9.75 12.26 8.35
N MET A 214 9.39 13.01 9.38
CA MET A 214 9.39 12.54 10.77
C MET A 214 8.51 11.30 11.00
N ASP A 215 7.37 11.24 10.31
CA ASP A 215 6.47 10.08 10.32
C ASP A 215 7.18 8.82 9.78
N LYS A 216 7.96 8.98 8.71
CA LYS A 216 8.77 7.93 8.08
C LYS A 216 10.03 7.55 8.86
N LEU A 217 10.39 8.29 9.91
CA LEU A 217 11.58 8.00 10.71
C LEU A 217 11.27 7.18 11.96
N ASN A 218 9.98 7.01 12.30
CA ASN A 218 9.55 6.10 13.37
C ASN A 218 10.02 4.66 13.12
N ASP A 219 10.23 3.90 14.20
CA ASP A 219 10.49 2.46 14.08
C ASP A 219 9.25 1.72 13.54
N THR A 220 9.44 0.45 13.17
CA THR A 220 8.40 -0.33 12.49
C THR A 220 7.12 -0.47 13.34
N LEU A 221 7.21 -0.50 14.67
CA LEU A 221 6.05 -0.60 15.55
C LEU A 221 5.35 0.75 15.71
N LEU A 222 6.10 1.82 15.98
CA LEU A 222 5.52 3.16 16.12
C LEU A 222 4.86 3.65 14.82
N LYS A 223 5.48 3.44 13.65
CA LYS A 223 4.85 3.74 12.34
C LYS A 223 3.47 3.13 12.19
N LYS A 224 3.30 1.89 12.68
CA LYS A 224 2.04 1.16 12.58
C LYS A 224 0.99 1.66 13.56
N ASN A 225 1.41 2.04 14.76
CA ASN A 225 0.51 2.48 15.81
C ASN A 225 0.04 3.92 15.60
N LEU A 226 0.94 4.80 15.17
CA LEU A 226 0.66 6.21 15.03
C LEU A 226 0.04 6.55 13.67
N GLY A 227 0.30 5.77 12.62
CA GLY A 227 -0.12 6.13 11.25
C GLY A 227 0.78 7.20 10.64
N ALA A 228 0.39 7.74 9.48
CA ALA A 228 1.09 8.83 8.79
C ALA A 228 0.33 10.15 8.97
N PHE A 229 1.06 11.22 9.31
CA PHE A 229 0.52 12.57 9.55
C PHE A 229 0.91 13.59 8.46
N TYR A 230 1.66 13.16 7.43
CA TYR A 230 2.14 14.07 6.40
C TYR A 230 1.02 14.55 5.48
N THR A 231 0.97 15.86 5.22
CA THR A 231 0.14 16.49 4.20
C THR A 231 1.03 17.22 3.20
N HIS A 232 0.84 16.96 1.91
CA HIS A 232 1.60 17.64 0.86
C HIS A 232 1.31 19.16 0.86
N PRO A 233 2.32 20.05 0.68
CA PRO A 233 2.14 21.50 0.73
C PRO A 233 1.01 22.04 -0.17
N LEU A 234 0.93 21.58 -1.42
CA LEU A 234 -0.15 21.97 -2.33
C LEU A 234 -1.55 21.60 -1.80
N TYR A 235 -1.70 20.44 -1.16
CA TYR A 235 -2.96 20.02 -0.57
C TYR A 235 -3.29 20.80 0.70
N ALA A 236 -2.30 21.15 1.52
CA ALA A 236 -2.47 22.07 2.65
C ALA A 236 -2.97 23.44 2.16
N GLN A 237 -2.30 24.03 1.16
CA GLN A 237 -2.70 25.29 0.54
C GLN A 237 -4.14 25.25 0.02
N LYS A 238 -4.52 24.15 -0.64
CA LYS A 238 -5.88 24.00 -1.14
C LYS A 238 -6.90 23.86 -0.01
N ALA A 239 -6.59 23.11 1.05
CA ALA A 239 -7.47 22.94 2.19
C ALA A 239 -7.67 24.22 3.02
N VAL A 240 -6.70 25.13 3.05
CA VAL A 240 -6.84 26.45 3.72
C VAL A 240 -7.98 27.29 3.10
N GLU A 241 -8.35 27.07 1.84
CA GLU A 241 -9.55 27.71 1.28
C GLU A 241 -10.82 27.35 2.08
N LEU A 242 -10.93 26.11 2.56
CA LEU A 242 -12.04 25.65 3.41
C LEU A 242 -11.96 26.27 4.81
N VAL A 243 -10.76 26.43 5.37
CA VAL A 243 -10.55 27.13 6.65
C VAL A 243 -11.01 28.58 6.54
N ARG A 244 -10.64 29.27 5.46
CA ARG A 244 -11.08 30.65 5.20
C ARG A 244 -12.59 30.76 5.00
N MET A 245 -13.23 29.75 4.42
CA MET A 245 -14.70 29.67 4.38
C MET A 245 -15.28 29.49 5.78
N ALA A 246 -14.66 28.71 6.66
CA ALA A 246 -15.08 28.58 8.06
C ALA A 246 -14.90 29.89 8.84
N ILE A 247 -13.78 30.60 8.67
CA ILE A 247 -13.53 31.91 9.30
C ILE A 247 -14.60 32.92 8.89
N LYS A 248 -15.02 32.95 7.62
CA LYS A 248 -16.11 33.82 7.16
C LYS A 248 -17.46 33.57 7.82
N ARG A 249 -17.62 32.44 8.51
CA ARG A 249 -18.86 32.09 9.26
C ARG A 249 -18.80 32.53 10.71
N VAL A 250 -17.66 33.03 11.19
CA VAL A 250 -17.51 33.57 12.53
C VAL A 250 -18.42 34.79 12.66
N PRO A 251 -19.32 34.84 13.66
CA PRO A 251 -20.17 36.01 13.88
C PRO A 251 -19.36 37.28 14.11
N GLU A 252 -19.90 38.42 13.66
CA GLU A 252 -19.27 39.71 13.92
C GLU A 252 -19.11 39.95 15.43
N GLY A 253 -17.91 40.33 15.86
CA GLY A 253 -17.57 40.55 17.26
C GLY A 253 -17.15 39.29 18.03
N ASN A 254 -17.26 38.10 17.44
CA ASN A 254 -16.75 36.87 18.05
C ASN A 254 -15.26 36.66 17.73
N ASP A 255 -14.53 36.07 18.68
CA ASP A 255 -13.21 35.49 18.41
C ASP A 255 -13.37 34.10 17.77
N TYR A 256 -12.27 33.53 17.29
CA TYR A 256 -12.22 32.13 16.85
C TYR A 256 -10.88 31.48 17.16
N ILE A 257 -10.88 30.16 17.23
CA ILE A 257 -9.65 29.35 17.21
C ILE A 257 -9.66 28.35 16.06
N ILE A 258 -8.47 28.02 15.58
CA ILE A 258 -8.22 26.89 14.68
C ILE A 258 -7.52 25.82 15.52
N LEU A 259 -8.14 24.66 15.70
CA LEU A 259 -7.60 23.59 16.54
C LEU A 259 -7.19 22.40 15.67
N ASP A 260 -5.90 22.05 15.71
CA ASP A 260 -5.36 20.80 15.19
C ASP A 260 -4.84 19.92 16.33
N ARG A 261 -5.55 18.83 16.62
CA ARG A 261 -5.19 17.89 17.70
C ARG A 261 -4.10 16.89 17.29
N CYS A 262 -3.66 16.91 16.03
CA CYS A 262 -2.73 15.95 15.44
C CYS A 262 -1.83 16.58 14.35
N ALA A 263 -1.29 17.77 14.62
CA ALA A 263 -0.55 18.60 13.67
C ALA A 263 0.74 17.95 13.13
N GLY A 264 1.27 16.92 13.78
CA GLY A 264 2.56 16.33 13.45
C GLY A 264 3.65 17.39 13.55
N THR A 265 4.32 17.68 12.43
CA THR A 265 5.33 18.76 12.31
C THR A 265 4.77 20.10 11.84
N GLY A 266 3.45 20.24 11.69
CA GLY A 266 2.80 21.50 11.36
C GLY A 266 2.56 21.73 9.86
N ASN A 267 2.48 20.67 9.05
CA ASN A 267 2.40 20.82 7.59
C ASN A 267 1.15 21.57 7.12
N LEU A 268 0.01 21.39 7.81
CA LEU A 268 -1.22 22.14 7.51
C LEU A 268 -1.04 23.63 7.82
N GLU A 269 -0.42 23.92 8.95
CA GLU A 269 -0.20 25.25 9.50
C GLU A 269 0.73 26.09 8.63
N THR A 270 1.69 25.46 7.94
CA THR A 270 2.59 26.18 7.02
C THR A 270 1.88 26.90 5.87
N ALA A 271 0.63 26.52 5.57
CA ALA A 271 -0.19 27.16 4.54
C ALA A 271 -1.05 28.33 5.07
N LEU A 272 -1.11 28.54 6.38
CA LEU A 272 -1.82 29.64 7.03
C LEU A 272 -0.96 30.91 7.07
N SER A 273 -1.61 32.06 7.03
CA SER A 273 -0.98 33.37 7.28
C SER A 273 -0.61 33.54 8.76
N ASP A 274 0.27 34.50 9.07
CA ASP A 274 0.64 34.78 10.46
C ASP A 274 -0.57 35.23 11.32
N GLU A 275 -1.55 35.91 10.72
CA GLU A 275 -2.83 36.23 11.39
C GLU A 275 -3.59 34.94 11.72
N GLU A 276 -3.85 34.08 10.72
CA GLU A 276 -4.54 32.79 10.92
C GLU A 276 -3.79 31.91 11.95
N LEU A 277 -2.46 31.89 11.93
CA LEU A 277 -1.62 31.18 12.90
C LEU A 277 -1.81 31.70 14.32
N SER A 278 -1.96 33.01 14.53
CA SER A 278 -2.20 33.59 15.86
C SER A 278 -3.53 33.14 16.51
N HIS A 279 -4.41 32.48 15.75
CA HIS A 279 -5.63 31.82 16.22
C HIS A 279 -5.47 30.29 16.36
N CYS A 280 -4.33 29.71 15.99
CA CYS A 280 -4.11 28.27 15.99
C CYS A 280 -3.70 27.72 17.36
N ILE A 281 -4.32 26.59 17.75
CA ILE A 281 -3.89 25.74 18.85
C ILE A 281 -3.50 24.39 18.25
N VAL A 282 -2.27 23.96 18.47
CA VAL A 282 -1.73 22.74 17.84
C VAL A 282 -1.22 21.74 18.88
N SER A 283 -1.36 20.46 18.56
CA SER A 283 -0.85 19.35 19.36
C SER A 283 -0.29 18.24 18.48
N THR A 284 0.73 17.54 18.97
CA THR A 284 1.18 16.27 18.38
C THR A 284 1.56 15.29 19.48
N ILE A 285 1.27 14.01 19.25
CA ILE A 285 1.53 12.95 20.22
C ILE A 285 2.98 12.44 20.17
N GLU A 286 3.72 12.71 19.09
CA GLU A 286 5.09 12.21 18.91
C GLU A 286 6.12 13.27 19.29
N TYR A 287 7.10 12.88 20.11
CA TYR A 287 7.96 13.83 20.80
C TYR A 287 8.92 14.60 19.87
N TYR A 288 9.52 13.94 18.88
CA TYR A 288 10.42 14.62 17.95
C TYR A 288 9.66 15.50 16.96
N GLU A 289 8.44 15.12 16.61
CA GLU A 289 7.52 15.97 15.86
C GLU A 289 7.15 17.21 16.66
N TYR A 290 6.89 17.08 17.98
CA TYR A 290 6.63 18.22 18.86
C TYR A 290 7.81 19.21 18.91
N LYS A 291 9.05 18.70 18.99
CA LYS A 291 10.26 19.56 18.93
C LYS A 291 10.35 20.35 17.63
N VAL A 292 10.09 19.70 16.50
CA VAL A 292 10.09 20.36 15.19
C VAL A 292 8.93 21.34 15.05
N LEU A 293 7.73 20.98 15.53
CA LEU A 293 6.54 21.84 15.52
C LEU A 293 6.79 23.14 16.30
N GLN A 294 7.39 23.04 17.50
CA GLN A 294 7.78 24.20 18.30
C GLN A 294 8.72 25.14 17.55
N GLU A 295 9.72 24.58 16.86
CA GLU A 295 10.70 25.37 16.09
C GLU A 295 10.06 26.06 14.88
N LEU A 296 9.14 25.39 14.19
CA LEU A 296 8.54 25.90 12.95
C LEU A 296 7.44 26.94 13.18
N VAL A 297 6.54 26.69 14.14
CA VAL A 297 5.33 27.52 14.31
C VAL A 297 5.10 28.01 15.74
N GLY A 298 5.91 27.57 16.71
CA GLY A 298 5.65 27.81 18.14
C GLY A 298 5.56 29.28 18.56
N SER A 299 6.30 30.18 17.91
CA SER A 299 6.23 31.62 18.18
C SER A 299 5.06 32.33 17.49
N LYS A 300 4.38 31.64 16.57
CA LYS A 300 3.31 32.19 15.73
C LYS A 300 1.92 31.73 16.16
N VAL A 301 1.84 30.52 16.70
CA VAL A 301 0.57 29.92 17.14
C VAL A 301 0.10 30.50 18.47
N ARG A 302 -1.22 30.46 18.69
CA ARG A 302 -1.85 30.86 19.96
C ARG A 302 -1.36 29.98 21.12
N ALA A 303 -1.29 28.66 20.89
CA ALA A 303 -0.78 27.71 21.86
C ALA A 303 -0.27 26.41 21.19
N ILE A 304 0.72 25.79 21.82
CA ILE A 304 1.11 24.40 21.60
C ILE A 304 0.70 23.60 22.84
N ILE A 305 0.23 22.37 22.66
CA ILE A 305 -0.05 21.45 23.76
C ILE A 305 1.04 20.35 23.81
N PRO A 306 1.74 20.18 24.95
CA PRO A 306 1.81 21.10 26.09
C PRO A 306 2.56 22.41 25.71
N PRO A 307 2.38 23.50 26.47
CA PRO A 307 2.95 24.81 26.12
C PRO A 307 4.46 24.89 26.29
N ILE A 308 5.02 24.10 27.22
CA ILE A 308 6.45 24.07 27.50
C ILE A 308 6.93 22.63 27.68
N GLU A 309 8.19 22.39 27.32
CA GLU A 309 8.86 21.12 27.57
C GLU A 309 9.33 21.04 29.02
N THR A 310 8.82 20.04 29.76
CA THR A 310 9.27 19.65 31.10
C THR A 310 9.98 18.30 31.06
N LYS A 311 10.48 17.82 32.20
CA LYS A 311 11.14 16.51 32.27
C LYS A 311 10.15 15.36 32.04
N GLU A 312 8.88 15.60 32.34
CA GLU A 312 7.78 14.65 32.25
C GLU A 312 7.11 14.65 30.88
N THR A 313 7.44 15.63 30.02
CA THR A 313 6.88 15.73 28.66
C THR A 313 7.22 14.51 27.81
N PHE A 314 8.44 13.98 27.91
CA PHE A 314 8.85 12.79 27.17
C PHE A 314 8.35 11.51 27.87
N ASN A 315 7.65 10.67 27.11
CA ASN A 315 7.22 9.34 27.53
C ASN A 315 7.43 8.31 26.41
N ALA A 316 8.60 7.67 26.40
CA ALA A 316 8.91 6.57 25.48
C ALA A 316 8.71 6.93 23.98
N GLY A 317 9.09 8.15 23.59
CA GLY A 317 8.92 8.67 22.22
C GLY A 317 7.61 9.45 22.01
N LEU A 318 6.71 9.45 22.99
CA LEU A 318 5.46 10.20 22.95
C LEU A 318 5.49 11.43 23.87
N VAL A 319 4.54 12.33 23.66
CA VAL A 319 4.32 13.53 24.48
C VAL A 319 3.22 13.27 25.51
N TYR A 320 3.56 13.35 26.80
CA TYR A 320 2.57 13.25 27.88
C TYR A 320 1.52 14.37 27.77
N GLY A 321 0.25 14.04 28.01
CA GLY A 321 -0.88 14.99 27.94
C GLY A 321 -1.29 15.44 26.52
N SER A 322 -0.69 14.91 25.45
CA SER A 322 -0.98 15.30 24.04
C SER A 322 -1.78 14.26 23.25
N ASP A 323 -2.21 13.17 23.90
CA ASP A 323 -3.06 12.16 23.26
C ASP A 323 -4.49 12.69 23.12
N ALA A 324 -4.85 13.09 21.90
CA ALA A 324 -6.18 13.57 21.54
C ALA A 324 -7.34 12.60 21.86
N LEU A 325 -7.05 11.31 22.06
CA LEU A 325 -8.03 10.29 22.41
C LEU A 325 -8.15 10.03 23.92
N SER A 326 -7.34 10.72 24.72
CA SER A 326 -7.35 10.62 26.18
C SER A 326 -8.40 11.53 26.81
N LYS A 327 -8.77 11.23 28.06
CA LYS A 327 -9.66 12.08 28.85
C LYS A 327 -8.98 13.41 29.21
N GLU A 328 -7.71 13.35 29.55
CA GLU A 328 -6.89 14.52 29.92
C GLU A 328 -6.85 15.57 28.81
N PHE A 329 -6.72 15.14 27.56
CA PHE A 329 -6.71 16.07 26.43
C PHE A 329 -8.08 16.73 26.19
N VAL A 330 -9.17 15.96 26.30
CA VAL A 330 -10.54 16.49 26.19
C VAL A 330 -10.83 17.53 27.27
N GLU A 331 -10.31 17.32 28.48
CA GLU A 331 -10.48 18.21 29.63
C GLU A 331 -9.37 19.26 29.75
N ASN A 332 -8.52 19.44 28.73
CA ASN A 332 -7.38 20.33 28.77
C ASN A 332 -7.80 21.80 28.97
N GLU A 333 -7.36 22.43 30.06
CA GLU A 333 -7.77 23.79 30.44
C GLU A 333 -7.43 24.86 29.40
N VAL A 334 -6.31 24.71 28.69
CA VAL A 334 -5.87 25.66 27.65
C VAL A 334 -6.85 25.66 26.47
N ILE A 335 -7.39 24.50 26.10
CA ILE A 335 -8.39 24.38 25.04
C ILE A 335 -9.78 24.73 25.58
N ALA A 336 -10.10 24.26 26.79
CA ALA A 336 -11.41 24.40 27.41
C ALA A 336 -11.83 25.85 27.60
N GLN A 337 -10.91 26.79 27.82
CA GLN A 337 -11.27 28.20 27.94
C GLN A 337 -11.95 28.76 26.67
N TYR A 338 -11.57 28.28 25.48
CA TYR A 338 -12.18 28.68 24.20
C TYR A 338 -13.43 27.84 23.90
N VAL A 339 -13.36 26.53 24.16
CA VAL A 339 -14.50 25.61 24.00
C VAL A 339 -15.60 25.88 25.03
N ASN A 340 -15.38 26.64 26.09
CA ASN A 340 -16.44 27.05 27.02
C ASN A 340 -16.94 28.47 26.77
N ASP A 341 -16.29 29.24 25.90
CA ASP A 341 -16.70 30.60 25.56
C ASP A 341 -17.73 30.60 24.41
N PRO A 342 -18.99 31.03 24.64
CA PRO A 342 -20.00 31.11 23.58
C PRO A 342 -19.68 32.17 22.51
N ASN A 343 -18.83 33.15 22.81
CA ASN A 343 -18.41 34.20 21.87
C ASN A 343 -17.11 33.82 21.13
N CYS A 344 -16.65 32.58 21.26
CA CYS A 344 -15.55 32.04 20.49
C CYS A 344 -16.07 30.96 19.53
N THR A 345 -15.73 31.05 18.23
CA THR A 345 -16.05 30.02 17.23
C THR A 345 -14.93 28.99 17.13
N ILE A 346 -15.28 27.70 17.11
CA ILE A 346 -14.31 26.61 17.00
C ILE A 346 -14.22 26.12 15.56
N ILE A 347 -13.01 26.15 15.00
CA ILE A 347 -12.69 25.57 13.70
C ILE A 347 -11.71 24.43 13.94
N LEU A 348 -12.16 23.18 13.84
CA LEU A 348 -11.25 22.04 13.78
C LEU A 348 -10.65 21.95 12.38
N PHE A 349 -9.32 21.85 12.28
CA PHE A 349 -8.61 21.67 11.01
C PHE A 349 -7.58 20.57 11.15
N GLU A 350 -7.86 19.38 10.61
CA GLU A 350 -7.09 18.18 10.96
C GLU A 350 -6.89 17.23 9.77
N ASN A 351 -5.73 16.58 9.73
CA ASN A 351 -5.47 15.37 8.97
C ASN A 351 -5.19 14.20 9.93
N PRO A 352 -6.25 13.57 10.50
CA PRO A 352 -6.08 12.48 11.45
C PRO A 352 -5.30 11.30 10.86
N PRO A 353 -4.56 10.56 11.70
CA PRO A 353 -3.78 9.43 11.24
C PRO A 353 -4.65 8.30 10.65
N TYR A 354 -4.21 7.77 9.51
CA TYR A 354 -4.84 6.62 8.87
C TYR A 354 -4.25 5.31 9.42
N SER A 355 -4.91 4.69 10.39
CA SER A 355 -4.53 3.35 10.87
C SER A 355 -5.72 2.39 10.86
N GLU A 356 -5.63 1.35 10.04
CA GLU A 356 -6.51 0.18 10.12
C GLU A 356 -5.79 -0.95 10.86
N THR A 357 -6.14 -1.12 12.12
CA THR A 357 -5.59 -2.14 13.03
C THR A 357 -5.77 -3.60 12.59
N THR A 358 -6.58 -3.84 11.56
CA THR A 358 -6.87 -5.16 10.97
C THR A 358 -6.21 -5.36 9.62
N SER A 359 -5.28 -4.49 9.20
CA SER A 359 -4.51 -4.73 7.99
C SER A 359 -3.78 -6.08 8.03
N ILE A 360 -3.71 -6.76 6.89
CA ILE A 360 -3.11 -8.09 6.72
C ILE A 360 -1.65 -8.13 7.20
N GLU A 361 -0.94 -6.99 7.12
CA GLU A 361 0.41 -6.85 7.62
C GLU A 361 0.51 -7.05 9.15
N HIS A 362 -0.55 -6.74 9.91
CA HIS A 362 -0.63 -7.03 11.35
C HIS A 362 -0.76 -8.53 11.64
N GLN A 363 -1.50 -9.25 10.80
CA GLN A 363 -1.70 -10.69 10.94
C GLN A 363 -0.47 -11.49 10.51
N LYS A 364 0.14 -11.14 9.37
CA LYS A 364 1.34 -11.81 8.84
C LYS A 364 2.54 -11.78 9.79
N LYS A 365 2.67 -10.77 10.65
CA LYS A 365 3.78 -10.64 11.62
C LYS A 365 3.43 -11.07 13.06
N LYS A 366 2.27 -11.70 13.31
CA LYS A 366 1.81 -12.17 14.63
C LYS A 366 1.79 -11.10 15.75
N LYS A 367 1.72 -9.80 15.41
CA LYS A 367 1.74 -8.67 16.36
C LYS A 367 0.39 -7.93 16.53
N GLY A 368 -0.72 -8.55 16.13
CA GLY A 368 -2.05 -7.92 16.17
C GLY A 368 -2.55 -7.45 17.55
N LYS A 369 -1.95 -7.91 18.67
CA LYS A 369 -2.33 -7.47 20.03
C LYS A 369 -1.77 -6.07 20.37
N GLU A 370 -0.56 -5.73 19.93
CA GLU A 370 0.09 -4.43 20.23
C GLU A 370 -0.55 -3.28 19.44
N SER A 371 -1.10 -3.54 18.25
CA SER A 371 -1.76 -2.53 17.38
C SER A 371 -3.20 -2.18 17.79
N THR A 372 -3.65 -2.56 19.00
CA THR A 372 -5.03 -2.32 19.47
C THR A 372 -5.13 -1.40 20.69
N VAL A 373 -4.01 -0.85 21.16
CA VAL A 373 -3.96 -0.06 22.41
C VAL A 373 -4.90 1.15 22.36
N TRP A 374 -4.92 1.90 21.24
CA TRP A 374 -5.81 3.05 21.09
C TRP A 374 -7.30 2.68 21.13
N LYS A 375 -7.70 1.42 20.85
CA LYS A 375 -9.10 0.97 20.97
C LYS A 375 -9.61 0.92 22.40
N GLN A 376 -8.70 1.03 23.37
CA GLN A 376 -8.98 1.13 24.80
C GLN A 376 -8.93 2.57 25.31
N SER A 377 -8.71 3.55 24.41
CA SER A 377 -8.70 4.97 24.77
C SER A 377 -10.05 5.43 25.33
N TYR A 378 -10.02 6.58 25.98
CA TYR A 378 -11.22 7.19 26.54
C TYR A 378 -12.26 7.46 25.44
N ILE A 379 -11.85 8.12 24.36
CA ILE A 379 -12.73 8.46 23.23
C ILE A 379 -13.39 7.22 22.62
N VAL A 380 -12.65 6.13 22.39
CA VAL A 380 -13.24 4.92 21.78
C VAL A 380 -14.22 4.24 22.72
N LYS A 381 -13.97 4.27 24.04
CA LYS A 381 -14.90 3.76 25.04
C LYS A 381 -16.19 4.58 25.06
N GLU A 382 -16.10 5.91 25.02
CA GLU A 382 -17.28 6.78 24.97
C GLU A 382 -18.07 6.61 23.66
N MET A 383 -17.39 6.55 22.52
CA MET A 383 -18.00 6.32 21.20
C MET A 383 -18.82 5.01 21.18
N LYS A 384 -18.31 3.94 21.82
CA LYS A 384 -19.03 2.66 21.94
C LYS A 384 -20.27 2.73 22.83
N LYS A 385 -20.33 3.64 23.81
CA LYS A 385 -21.54 3.86 24.64
C LYS A 385 -22.69 4.42 23.80
N GLU A 386 -22.39 5.18 22.75
CA GLU A 386 -23.36 5.68 21.76
C GLU A 386 -23.72 4.65 20.67
N LYS A 387 -23.48 3.36 20.93
CA LYS A 387 -23.80 2.23 20.03
C LYS A 387 -23.03 2.20 18.70
N ILE A 388 -21.98 3.01 18.54
CA ILE A 388 -21.05 2.89 17.40
C ILE A 388 -20.16 1.66 17.63
N LYS A 389 -20.35 0.61 16.81
CA LYS A 389 -19.70 -0.71 16.96
C LYS A 389 -19.11 -1.19 15.64
N GLY A 390 -18.39 -2.32 15.69
CA GLY A 390 -17.86 -2.99 14.50
C GLY A 390 -16.77 -2.19 13.80
N THR A 391 -16.78 -2.21 12.46
CA THR A 391 -15.78 -1.54 11.60
C THR A 391 -15.67 -0.05 11.88
N ALA A 392 -16.79 0.63 12.13
CA ALA A 392 -16.80 2.06 12.45
C ALA A 392 -16.01 2.37 13.73
N SER A 393 -16.10 1.52 14.77
CA SER A 393 -15.35 1.70 16.02
C SER A 393 -13.89 1.23 15.97
N ASN A 394 -13.50 0.56 14.88
CA ASN A 394 -12.16 0.03 14.65
C ASN A 394 -11.30 0.92 13.74
N ASP A 395 -11.84 2.06 13.32
CA ASP A 395 -11.17 3.07 12.50
C ASP A 395 -10.70 4.24 13.37
N LEU A 396 -9.40 4.55 13.33
CA LEU A 396 -8.80 5.60 14.15
C LEU A 396 -9.30 7.00 13.74
N GLY A 397 -9.46 7.25 12.44
CA GLY A 397 -9.97 8.52 11.93
C GLY A 397 -11.41 8.78 12.40
N ASN A 398 -12.23 7.73 12.52
CA ASN A 398 -13.57 7.86 13.09
C ASN A 398 -13.54 8.33 14.56
N ALA A 399 -12.56 7.92 15.36
CA ALA A 399 -12.46 8.38 16.75
C ALA A 399 -12.17 9.89 16.84
N PHE A 400 -11.29 10.40 15.97
CA PHE A 400 -11.04 11.84 15.83
C PHE A 400 -12.28 12.60 15.37
N ILE A 401 -12.95 12.10 14.32
CA ILE A 401 -14.14 12.75 13.76
C ILE A 401 -15.26 12.80 14.78
N TRP A 402 -15.61 11.66 15.40
CA TRP A 402 -16.67 11.60 16.40
C TRP A 402 -16.37 12.50 17.61
N SER A 403 -15.15 12.45 18.14
CA SER A 403 -14.77 13.30 19.29
C SER A 403 -14.79 14.79 18.96
N GLY A 404 -14.41 15.18 17.74
CA GLY A 404 -14.49 16.56 17.26
C GLY A 404 -15.91 17.13 17.38
N PHE A 405 -16.89 16.42 16.80
CA PHE A 405 -18.30 16.81 16.92
C PHE A 405 -18.86 16.67 18.34
N LYS A 406 -18.37 15.70 19.12
CA LYS A 406 -18.92 15.41 20.45
C LYS A 406 -18.49 16.42 21.51
N TYR A 407 -17.23 16.82 21.51
CA TYR A 407 -16.62 17.55 22.62
C TYR A 407 -16.22 18.99 22.27
N TYR A 408 -16.04 19.34 20.99
CA TYR A 408 -15.48 20.63 20.60
C TYR A 408 -16.48 21.52 19.84
N LEU A 409 -17.30 20.96 18.94
CA LEU A 409 -18.28 21.75 18.18
C LEU A 409 -19.60 21.86 18.96
N ARG A 410 -20.02 23.08 19.24
CA ARG A 410 -21.12 23.42 20.17
C ARG A 410 -22.26 24.15 19.49
N GLN A 411 -21.94 24.98 18.51
CA GLN A 411 -22.89 25.88 17.84
C GLN A 411 -22.83 25.77 16.31
N PRO A 412 -23.89 26.17 15.57
CA PRO A 412 -23.96 26.04 14.11
C PRO A 412 -22.77 26.62 13.33
N THR A 413 -22.16 27.70 13.83
CA THR A 413 -21.01 28.38 13.23
C THR A 413 -19.70 27.61 13.40
N ASP A 414 -19.62 26.74 14.41
CA ASP A 414 -18.46 25.87 14.58
C ASP A 414 -18.33 24.93 13.37
N SER A 415 -17.08 24.68 12.99
CA SER A 415 -16.72 24.07 11.71
C SER A 415 -15.69 22.97 11.89
N PHE A 416 -15.76 21.95 11.04
CA PHE A 416 -14.74 20.91 10.96
C PHE A 416 -14.26 20.75 9.53
N VAL A 417 -13.01 21.13 9.27
CA VAL A 417 -12.25 20.83 8.06
C VAL A 417 -11.42 19.58 8.33
N VAL A 418 -11.78 18.45 7.74
CA VAL A 418 -11.14 17.17 8.04
C VAL A 418 -10.76 16.38 6.80
N PHE A 419 -9.54 15.86 6.78
CA PHE A 419 -9.09 14.87 5.80
C PHE A 419 -9.47 13.46 6.27
N SER A 420 -10.21 12.70 5.47
CA SER A 420 -10.50 11.29 5.74
C SER A 420 -11.06 10.56 4.51
N PRO A 421 -10.84 9.24 4.35
CA PRO A 421 -11.65 8.44 3.44
C PRO A 421 -13.14 8.63 3.76
N VAL A 422 -13.98 8.83 2.74
CA VAL A 422 -15.39 9.23 2.93
C VAL A 422 -16.28 8.20 3.65
N LYS A 423 -15.75 7.00 3.93
CA LYS A 423 -16.47 5.90 4.61
C LYS A 423 -17.08 6.28 5.96
N TYR A 424 -16.50 7.23 6.70
CA TYR A 424 -17.07 7.68 7.98
C TYR A 424 -18.50 8.23 7.80
N TRP A 425 -18.76 8.94 6.70
CA TRP A 425 -20.09 9.46 6.37
C TRP A 425 -20.87 8.52 5.45
N LYS A 426 -20.20 7.95 4.44
CA LYS A 426 -20.82 7.17 3.37
C LYS A 426 -21.38 5.82 3.83
N ALA A 427 -20.62 5.05 4.61
CA ALA A 427 -20.97 3.68 4.99
C ALA A 427 -21.09 3.48 6.51
N HIS A 428 -20.39 4.27 7.31
CA HIS A 428 -20.45 4.19 8.77
C HIS A 428 -21.53 5.11 9.37
N HIS A 429 -22.04 6.08 8.60
CA HIS A 429 -23.04 7.06 9.04
C HIS A 429 -22.70 7.73 10.37
N LEU A 430 -21.40 8.00 10.60
CA LEU A 430 -20.88 8.52 11.86
C LEU A 430 -21.45 9.90 12.22
N ILE A 431 -21.77 10.70 11.19
CA ILE A 431 -22.29 12.06 11.34
C ILE A 431 -23.46 12.31 10.36
N ASN A 432 -24.42 13.13 10.79
CA ASN A 432 -25.49 13.71 9.97
C ASN A 432 -25.42 15.23 10.10
N LYS A 433 -24.49 15.81 9.35
CA LYS A 433 -24.12 17.23 9.44
C LYS A 433 -24.16 17.87 8.06
N LYS A 434 -24.34 19.19 8.01
CA LYS A 434 -24.37 19.92 6.75
C LYS A 434 -22.94 20.06 6.20
N ILE A 435 -22.74 19.57 4.98
CA ILE A 435 -21.53 19.85 4.21
C ILE A 435 -21.65 21.25 3.59
N ILE A 436 -20.57 22.01 3.61
CA ILE A 436 -20.49 23.33 2.98
C ILE A 436 -19.75 23.23 1.65
N GLU A 437 -18.58 22.61 1.66
CA GLU A 437 -17.74 22.38 0.48
C GLU A 437 -16.80 21.21 0.76
N GLY A 438 -16.32 20.55 -0.29
CA GLY A 438 -15.39 19.43 -0.15
C GLY A 438 -14.45 19.26 -1.34
N TYR A 439 -13.22 18.86 -1.02
CA TYR A 439 -12.18 18.53 -1.98
C TYR A 439 -11.80 17.05 -1.91
N ALA A 440 -11.27 16.51 -3.00
CA ALA A 440 -10.71 15.17 -3.08
C ALA A 440 -9.24 15.25 -3.51
N PHE A 441 -8.41 14.44 -2.86
CA PHE A 441 -6.97 14.39 -3.10
C PHE A 441 -6.51 12.96 -3.33
N ASN A 442 -5.43 12.81 -4.09
CA ASN A 442 -4.81 11.51 -4.32
C ASN A 442 -3.91 11.15 -3.14
N ARG A 443 -4.27 10.05 -2.45
CA ARG A 443 -3.57 9.53 -1.28
C ARG A 443 -2.07 9.29 -1.52
N ARG A 444 -1.62 9.02 -2.75
CA ARG A 444 -0.19 8.78 -3.04
C ARG A 444 0.75 9.87 -2.51
N HIS A 445 0.26 11.11 -2.43
CA HIS A 445 1.05 12.27 -1.98
C HIS A 445 1.07 12.43 -0.46
N PHE A 446 0.42 11.52 0.29
CA PHE A 446 0.46 11.42 1.75
C PHE A 446 1.38 10.28 2.19
N HIS A 447 2.57 10.18 1.56
CA HIS A 447 3.59 9.18 1.90
C HIS A 447 3.19 7.70 1.70
N THR A 448 2.27 7.41 0.78
CA THR A 448 1.88 6.02 0.45
C THR A 448 2.06 5.71 -1.04
N GLN A 449 2.18 4.43 -1.36
CA GLN A 449 2.27 3.93 -2.74
C GLN A 449 0.90 3.62 -3.34
N ILE A 450 -0.19 3.85 -2.60
CA ILE A 450 -1.56 3.53 -3.02
C ILE A 450 -2.26 4.79 -3.52
N ASP A 451 -2.74 4.74 -4.76
CA ASP A 451 -3.74 5.65 -5.28
C ASP A 451 -5.10 5.39 -4.64
N ALA A 452 -5.62 6.40 -3.95
CA ALA A 452 -6.96 6.38 -3.37
C ALA A 452 -7.47 7.80 -3.14
N CYS A 453 -8.79 7.93 -3.00
CA CYS A 453 -9.45 9.19 -2.75
C CYS A 453 -9.41 9.49 -1.25
N ILE A 454 -8.78 10.60 -0.88
CA ILE A 454 -8.92 11.22 0.45
C ILE A 454 -9.79 12.45 0.29
N MET A 455 -10.89 12.51 1.05
CA MET A 455 -11.77 13.66 1.05
C MET A 455 -11.31 14.65 2.13
N CYS A 456 -11.19 15.93 1.79
CA CYS A 456 -11.08 17.03 2.74
C CYS A 456 -12.39 17.81 2.71
N ALA A 457 -13.18 17.74 3.78
CA ALA A 457 -14.53 18.31 3.80
C ALA A 457 -14.68 19.35 4.90
N LEU A 458 -15.36 20.45 4.57
CA LEU A 458 -15.85 21.45 5.53
C LEU A 458 -17.29 21.09 5.93
N TRP A 459 -17.44 20.66 7.18
CA TRP A 459 -18.73 20.43 7.82
C TRP A 459 -19.07 21.57 8.77
N SER A 460 -20.33 21.97 8.80
CA SER A 460 -20.86 22.76 9.92
C SER A 460 -21.45 21.88 11.01
N ASN A 461 -21.60 22.43 12.22
CA ASN A 461 -22.29 21.73 13.28
C ASN A 461 -23.83 21.75 13.17
N GLU A 462 -24.39 22.12 12.00
CA GLU A 462 -25.82 22.04 11.74
C GLU A 462 -26.21 20.60 11.40
N PRO A 463 -27.30 20.05 11.97
CA PRO A 463 -27.83 18.76 11.55
C PRO A 463 -28.28 18.82 10.09
N SER A 464 -28.05 17.74 9.35
CA SER A 464 -28.51 17.62 7.96
C SER A 464 -28.63 16.15 7.53
N ASP A 465 -29.68 15.85 6.79
CA ASP A 465 -30.02 14.52 6.28
C ASP A 465 -29.63 14.36 4.80
N ILE A 466 -28.47 14.92 4.42
CA ILE A 466 -27.94 14.76 3.07
C ILE A 466 -27.62 13.28 2.77
N THR A 467 -27.99 12.85 1.57
CA THR A 467 -27.74 11.48 1.09
C THR A 467 -26.68 11.42 -0.01
N GLU A 468 -26.40 12.55 -0.64
CA GLU A 468 -25.38 12.71 -1.68
C GLU A 468 -24.86 14.14 -1.76
N PHE A 469 -23.64 14.28 -2.29
CA PHE A 469 -23.02 15.57 -2.63
C PHE A 469 -21.89 15.35 -3.64
N ASN A 470 -21.41 16.45 -4.24
CA ASN A 470 -20.24 16.44 -5.12
C ASN A 470 -19.04 17.09 -4.43
N ILE A 471 -17.84 16.61 -4.74
CA ILE A 471 -16.57 17.20 -4.30
C ILE A 471 -15.65 17.43 -5.49
N LYS A 472 -14.76 18.43 -5.38
CA LYS A 472 -13.80 18.79 -6.44
C LYS A 472 -12.46 18.09 -6.21
N GLY A 473 -12.00 17.34 -7.19
CA GLY A 473 -10.80 16.52 -7.12
C GLY A 473 -9.58 17.17 -7.72
N TYR A 474 -8.46 17.12 -7.00
CA TYR A 474 -7.18 17.69 -7.39
C TYR A 474 -6.04 16.65 -7.23
N ASN A 475 -5.39 16.31 -8.33
CA ASN A 475 -4.19 15.47 -8.32
C ASN A 475 -2.95 16.30 -8.69
N ILE A 476 -1.79 15.95 -8.16
CA ILE A 476 -0.53 16.65 -8.40
C ILE A 476 0.23 15.96 -9.54
N ASP A 477 0.68 16.74 -10.52
CA ASP A 477 1.68 16.30 -11.48
C ASP A 477 3.07 16.30 -10.83
N ALA A 478 3.65 15.12 -10.67
CA ALA A 478 4.96 14.94 -10.05
C ALA A 478 6.12 15.59 -10.82
N LYS A 479 5.93 15.94 -12.10
CA LYS A 479 6.95 16.59 -12.92
C LYS A 479 6.98 18.10 -12.76
N THR A 480 5.81 18.72 -12.72
CA THR A 480 5.68 20.18 -12.66
C THR A 480 5.48 20.71 -11.24
N GLY A 481 5.04 19.85 -10.31
CA GLY A 481 4.67 20.28 -8.97
C GLY A 481 3.42 21.17 -8.97
N THR A 482 2.49 20.94 -9.90
CA THR A 482 1.23 21.69 -10.02
C THR A 482 0.03 20.76 -10.00
N PHE A 483 -1.18 21.30 -9.83
CA PHE A 483 -2.38 20.52 -10.01
C PHE A 483 -2.62 20.17 -11.48
N LEU A 484 -3.09 18.95 -11.70
CA LEU A 484 -3.79 18.54 -12.91
C LEU A 484 -5.21 19.15 -12.92
N ASP A 485 -5.91 18.97 -14.05
CA ASP A 485 -7.28 19.45 -14.22
C ASP A 485 -8.21 18.95 -13.12
N GLU A 486 -9.10 19.85 -12.69
CA GLU A 486 -10.13 19.56 -11.69
C GLU A 486 -11.10 18.50 -12.21
N VAL A 487 -11.46 17.55 -11.34
CA VAL A 487 -12.49 16.53 -11.63
C VAL A 487 -13.62 16.60 -10.61
N VAL A 488 -14.88 16.57 -11.06
CA VAL A 488 -16.03 16.54 -10.14
C VAL A 488 -16.35 15.09 -9.78
N LEU A 489 -16.39 14.79 -8.49
CA LEU A 489 -16.60 13.44 -7.98
C LEU A 489 -17.89 13.36 -7.15
N PRO A 490 -18.88 12.55 -7.56
CA PRO A 490 -20.07 12.32 -6.76
C PRO A 490 -19.79 11.38 -5.59
N VAL A 491 -20.43 11.65 -4.45
CA VAL A 491 -20.40 10.83 -3.25
C VAL A 491 -21.84 10.57 -2.82
N LYS A 492 -22.21 9.29 -2.66
CA LYS A 492 -23.55 8.84 -2.25
C LYS A 492 -23.47 7.90 -1.05
N ARG A 493 -24.39 8.01 -0.09
CA ARG A 493 -24.47 7.07 1.05
C ARG A 493 -24.80 5.65 0.60
N CYS A 494 -24.27 4.67 1.33
CA CYS A 494 -24.61 3.26 1.21
C CYS A 494 -25.35 2.84 2.48
N TYR A 495 -26.56 2.29 2.36
CA TYR A 495 -27.40 1.97 3.51
C TYR A 495 -27.48 0.49 3.86
N SER A 496 -27.16 -0.38 2.90
CA SER A 496 -27.33 -1.82 3.05
C SER A 496 -26.12 -2.61 2.56
N LEU A 497 -25.83 -3.69 3.27
CA LEU A 497 -24.73 -4.60 2.98
C LEU A 497 -25.20 -5.81 2.15
N TYR A 498 -24.28 -6.41 1.38
CA TYR A 498 -24.55 -7.67 0.68
C TYR A 498 -25.00 -8.80 1.60
N SER A 499 -24.39 -8.91 2.79
CA SER A 499 -24.75 -9.94 3.78
C SER A 499 -26.17 -9.80 4.32
N GLU A 500 -26.74 -8.60 4.25
CA GLU A 500 -28.10 -8.34 4.70
C GLU A 500 -29.11 -8.78 3.64
N LYS A 501 -28.84 -8.47 2.37
CA LYS A 501 -29.79 -8.55 1.26
C LYS A 501 -29.62 -9.74 0.31
N PHE A 502 -28.39 -10.20 0.08
CA PHE A 502 -28.09 -11.17 -0.99
C PHE A 502 -27.62 -12.55 -0.50
N TYR A 503 -27.12 -12.66 0.73
CA TYR A 503 -26.69 -13.97 1.26
C TYR A 503 -27.88 -14.91 1.42
N ASP A 504 -27.75 -16.13 0.90
CA ASP A 504 -28.79 -17.16 1.07
C ASP A 504 -28.85 -17.61 2.53
N LYS A 505 -30.01 -17.41 3.15
CA LYS A 505 -30.31 -17.75 4.55
C LYS A 505 -31.32 -18.88 4.68
N ARG A 506 -31.70 -19.53 3.57
CA ARG A 506 -32.63 -20.67 3.58
C ARG A 506 -31.98 -21.86 4.28
N GLU A 507 -32.80 -22.64 4.98
CA GLU A 507 -32.36 -23.88 5.63
C GLU A 507 -32.43 -25.06 4.65
N TYR A 508 -31.45 -25.95 4.77
CA TYR A 508 -31.33 -27.16 3.95
C TYR A 508 -30.94 -28.35 4.83
N ALA A 509 -31.27 -29.56 4.37
CA ALA A 509 -30.88 -30.81 5.03
C ALA A 509 -29.40 -31.16 4.76
N ASP A 510 -28.49 -30.29 5.16
CA ASP A 510 -27.05 -30.48 4.95
C ASP A 510 -26.42 -31.41 6.00
N THR A 511 -25.44 -32.19 5.59
CA THR A 511 -24.60 -32.98 6.51
C THR A 511 -23.44 -32.13 7.03
N LYS A 512 -22.87 -32.48 8.19
CA LYS A 512 -21.82 -31.68 8.89
C LYS A 512 -20.43 -32.29 8.82
N ASP A 513 -20.21 -33.11 7.81
CA ASP A 513 -19.03 -33.95 7.60
C ASP A 513 -18.29 -33.61 6.29
N GLY A 514 -18.43 -32.36 5.82
CA GLY A 514 -17.67 -31.84 4.69
C GLY A 514 -16.25 -31.40 5.09
N VAL A 515 -15.62 -30.65 4.19
CA VAL A 515 -14.29 -30.04 4.41
C VAL A 515 -14.36 -28.51 4.43
N LEU A 516 -13.31 -27.86 4.95
CA LEU A 516 -13.15 -26.41 4.96
C LEU A 516 -11.88 -26.02 4.21
N LEU A 517 -11.91 -24.83 3.60
CA LEU A 517 -10.82 -24.33 2.76
C LEU A 517 -10.09 -23.14 3.38
N ASP A 518 -8.83 -23.02 2.98
CA ASP A 518 -8.04 -21.81 3.07
C ASP A 518 -8.45 -20.80 1.98
N PHE A 519 -7.98 -19.56 2.09
CA PHE A 519 -8.37 -18.47 1.17
C PHE A 519 -7.91 -18.71 -0.28
N ASP A 520 -6.96 -19.62 -0.51
CA ASP A 520 -6.45 -20.04 -1.82
C ASP A 520 -7.19 -21.26 -2.41
N GLY A 521 -8.24 -21.75 -1.75
CA GLY A 521 -9.02 -22.89 -2.20
C GLY A 521 -8.43 -24.26 -1.85
N THR A 522 -7.32 -24.32 -1.11
CA THR A 522 -6.78 -25.59 -0.60
C THR A 522 -7.45 -26.01 0.71
N GLU A 523 -7.51 -27.31 0.99
CA GLU A 523 -8.10 -27.79 2.25
C GLU A 523 -7.25 -27.38 3.46
N ILE A 524 -7.90 -26.94 4.54
CA ILE A 524 -7.19 -26.51 5.73
C ILE A 524 -6.40 -27.65 6.40
N LYS A 525 -5.24 -27.31 6.95
CA LYS A 525 -4.50 -28.20 7.85
C LYS A 525 -5.16 -28.22 9.23
N LYS A 526 -5.27 -29.41 9.84
CA LYS A 526 -6.05 -29.70 11.06
C LYS A 526 -5.60 -28.96 12.35
N ASP A 527 -4.52 -28.19 12.31
CA ASP A 527 -3.88 -27.55 13.46
C ASP A 527 -4.20 -26.05 13.65
N ARG A 528 -5.17 -25.50 12.89
CA ARG A 528 -5.56 -24.08 13.04
C ARG A 528 -6.46 -23.83 14.24
N SER A 529 -5.99 -23.00 15.17
CA SER A 529 -6.71 -22.54 16.37
C SER A 529 -7.87 -21.57 16.14
N SER A 530 -8.31 -21.35 14.89
CA SER A 530 -9.26 -20.29 14.51
C SER A 530 -10.39 -20.74 13.56
N VAL A 531 -10.67 -22.04 13.49
CA VAL A 531 -11.82 -22.57 12.74
C VAL A 531 -13.12 -22.11 13.41
N ARG A 532 -13.96 -21.38 12.68
CA ARG A 532 -15.26 -20.86 13.14
C ARG A 532 -16.45 -21.41 12.36
N GLN A 533 -16.19 -21.98 11.18
CA GLN A 533 -17.22 -22.45 10.27
C GLN A 533 -17.51 -23.94 10.48
N ILE A 534 -18.79 -24.32 10.40
CA ILE A 534 -19.21 -25.73 10.36
C ILE A 534 -19.07 -26.23 8.92
N PRO A 535 -18.39 -27.37 8.68
CA PRO A 535 -18.20 -27.92 7.33
C PRO A 535 -19.48 -28.61 6.83
N PHE A 536 -20.36 -27.85 6.21
CA PHE A 536 -21.54 -28.43 5.58
C PHE A 536 -21.22 -29.07 4.23
N TYR A 537 -21.92 -30.17 3.94
CA TYR A 537 -21.90 -30.85 2.65
C TYR A 537 -23.33 -31.12 2.14
N ASN A 538 -23.50 -30.98 0.83
CA ASN A 538 -24.69 -31.29 0.05
C ASN A 538 -24.32 -31.31 -1.44
N ASP A 539 -24.89 -32.22 -2.22
CA ASP A 539 -24.63 -32.32 -3.67
C ASP A 539 -25.01 -31.05 -4.43
N ASN A 540 -25.98 -30.28 -3.92
CA ASN A 540 -26.38 -29.03 -4.55
C ASN A 540 -25.48 -27.84 -4.19
N ILE A 541 -24.51 -27.98 -3.29
CA ILE A 541 -23.51 -26.95 -2.98
C ILE A 541 -22.42 -27.00 -4.04
N ILE A 542 -22.27 -25.91 -4.78
CA ILE A 542 -21.30 -25.79 -5.87
C ILE A 542 -20.18 -24.79 -5.58
N GLY A 543 -20.33 -24.00 -4.51
CA GLY A 543 -19.32 -23.06 -4.09
C GLY A 543 -19.69 -22.38 -2.78
N TYR A 544 -18.86 -21.43 -2.39
CA TYR A 544 -19.04 -20.58 -1.23
C TYR A 544 -18.48 -19.19 -1.54
N LEU A 545 -19.27 -18.16 -1.28
CA LEU A 545 -18.87 -16.77 -1.51
C LEU A 545 -18.90 -16.00 -0.20
N ALA A 546 -17.75 -15.44 0.17
CA ALA A 546 -17.65 -14.46 1.22
C ALA A 546 -17.28 -13.11 0.63
N VAL A 547 -18.13 -12.09 0.84
CA VAL A 547 -17.83 -10.69 0.51
C VAL A 547 -17.84 -9.86 1.79
N LYS A 548 -16.66 -9.62 2.35
CA LYS A 548 -16.47 -8.95 3.64
C LYS A 548 -16.48 -7.43 3.43
N GLY A 549 -17.31 -6.73 4.21
CA GLY A 549 -17.38 -5.26 4.28
C GLY A 549 -17.82 -4.55 2.99
N ALA A 550 -18.01 -3.23 3.07
CA ALA A 550 -18.41 -2.39 1.94
C ALA A 550 -17.21 -1.77 1.16
N ASN A 551 -16.08 -1.55 1.83
CA ASN A 551 -14.91 -0.90 1.22
C ASN A 551 -14.06 -1.85 0.35
N PHE A 552 -13.12 -1.24 -0.37
CA PHE A 552 -12.10 -1.91 -1.19
C PHE A 552 -10.69 -1.62 -0.67
N ASP A 553 -10.52 -1.51 0.65
CA ASP A 553 -9.21 -1.20 1.24
C ASP A 553 -8.24 -2.39 1.04
N ASN A 554 -8.73 -3.62 1.12
CA ASN A 554 -7.99 -4.85 0.79
C ASN A 554 -8.90 -5.86 0.03
N PRO A 555 -9.18 -5.63 -1.27
CA PRO A 555 -10.21 -6.41 -1.99
C PRO A 555 -9.85 -7.90 -2.11
N ASP A 556 -8.59 -8.22 -2.41
CA ASP A 556 -8.13 -9.60 -2.64
C ASP A 556 -8.09 -10.47 -1.37
N SER A 557 -8.15 -9.86 -0.18
CA SER A 557 -8.21 -10.60 1.10
C SER A 557 -9.59 -10.59 1.76
N SER A 558 -10.52 -9.84 1.17
CA SER A 558 -11.84 -9.58 1.75
C SER A 558 -12.93 -10.26 0.93
N VAL A 559 -12.60 -10.84 -0.23
CA VAL A 559 -13.53 -11.59 -1.05
C VAL A 559 -12.94 -12.93 -1.48
N HIS A 560 -13.64 -14.01 -1.15
CA HIS A 560 -13.23 -15.36 -1.48
C HIS A 560 -14.39 -16.11 -2.13
N LEU A 561 -14.16 -16.60 -3.34
CA LEU A 561 -15.03 -17.55 -4.03
C LEU A 561 -14.33 -18.89 -4.06
N LEU A 562 -14.88 -19.87 -3.36
CA LEU A 562 -14.24 -21.15 -3.05
C LEU A 562 -15.19 -22.30 -3.37
N ARG A 563 -14.65 -23.53 -3.51
CA ARG A 563 -15.47 -24.70 -3.81
C ARG A 563 -16.35 -25.15 -2.63
N THR A 564 -15.90 -24.94 -1.41
CA THR A 564 -16.68 -25.09 -0.17
C THR A 564 -16.25 -24.00 0.82
N ALA A 565 -16.81 -24.00 2.03
CA ALA A 565 -16.68 -22.87 2.95
C ALA A 565 -15.25 -22.62 3.44
N GLU A 566 -14.91 -21.34 3.60
CA GLU A 566 -13.67 -20.93 4.26
C GLU A 566 -13.73 -21.21 5.76
N TYR A 567 -12.59 -21.55 6.35
CA TYR A 567 -12.51 -21.94 7.77
C TYR A 567 -13.02 -20.88 8.75
N ASP A 568 -12.99 -19.60 8.36
CA ASP A 568 -13.29 -18.48 9.23
C ASP A 568 -14.72 -17.91 9.09
N GLY A 569 -15.54 -18.48 8.18
CA GLY A 569 -16.97 -18.15 8.01
C GLY A 569 -17.23 -16.91 7.15
N ASN A 570 -18.17 -16.04 7.53
CA ASN A 570 -18.46 -14.72 6.93
C ASN A 570 -19.03 -14.68 5.49
N GLY A 571 -19.39 -15.83 4.93
CA GLY A 571 -19.98 -15.96 3.59
C GLY A 571 -21.27 -16.79 3.62
N PHE A 572 -21.66 -17.28 2.46
CA PHE A 572 -22.80 -18.19 2.28
C PHE A 572 -22.49 -19.22 1.20
N TYR A 573 -23.17 -20.37 1.29
CA TYR A 573 -23.04 -21.43 0.30
C TYR A 573 -23.79 -21.06 -0.98
N ILE A 574 -23.09 -21.17 -2.10
CA ILE A 574 -23.67 -21.07 -3.43
C ILE A 574 -24.18 -22.45 -3.84
N ARG A 575 -25.43 -22.48 -4.30
CA ARG A 575 -26.11 -23.70 -4.72
C ARG A 575 -26.56 -23.64 -6.16
N THR A 576 -26.80 -24.81 -6.75
CA THR A 576 -27.30 -24.94 -8.13
C THR A 576 -28.57 -24.11 -8.41
N THR A 577 -29.36 -23.77 -7.38
CA THR A 577 -30.61 -23.02 -7.51
C THR A 577 -30.47 -21.50 -7.40
N ASN A 578 -29.34 -20.95 -6.93
CA ASN A 578 -29.18 -19.51 -6.68
C ASN A 578 -27.87 -18.90 -7.21
N PHE A 579 -27.00 -19.71 -7.81
CA PHE A 579 -25.65 -19.25 -8.14
C PHE A 579 -25.60 -18.09 -9.12
N LEU A 580 -26.45 -18.07 -10.15
CA LEU A 580 -26.50 -16.97 -11.13
C LEU A 580 -26.71 -15.61 -10.45
N GLN A 581 -27.65 -15.52 -9.52
CA GLN A 581 -27.96 -14.30 -8.77
C GLN A 581 -26.84 -13.88 -7.80
N SER A 582 -25.92 -14.80 -7.49
CA SER A 582 -24.77 -14.54 -6.62
C SER A 582 -23.56 -13.97 -7.38
N MET A 583 -23.44 -14.26 -8.67
CA MET A 583 -22.28 -13.86 -9.49
C MET A 583 -22.05 -12.33 -9.54
N PRO A 584 -23.08 -11.46 -9.59
CA PRO A 584 -22.89 -10.01 -9.56
C PRO A 584 -22.15 -9.52 -8.30
N MET A 585 -22.32 -10.15 -7.14
CA MET A 585 -21.57 -9.79 -5.93
C MET A 585 -20.06 -10.05 -6.08
N PHE A 586 -19.70 -11.18 -6.67
CA PHE A 586 -18.30 -11.50 -6.96
C PHE A 586 -17.75 -10.54 -8.02
N ALA A 587 -18.50 -10.27 -9.09
CA ALA A 587 -18.08 -9.31 -10.11
C ALA A 587 -17.85 -7.90 -9.53
N ALA A 588 -18.76 -7.42 -8.68
CA ALA A 588 -18.62 -6.12 -8.04
C ALA A 588 -17.39 -6.02 -7.14
N SER A 589 -16.99 -7.12 -6.48
CA SER A 589 -15.81 -7.08 -5.61
C SER A 589 -14.48 -6.87 -6.35
N ARG A 590 -14.46 -7.12 -7.67
CA ARG A 590 -13.26 -6.98 -8.51
C ARG A 590 -13.07 -5.57 -9.06
N TYR A 591 -13.99 -4.63 -8.79
CA TYR A 591 -13.99 -3.31 -9.41
C TYR A 591 -12.64 -2.57 -9.30
N ILE A 592 -12.11 -2.45 -8.08
CA ILE A 592 -10.83 -1.76 -7.81
C ILE A 592 -9.61 -2.51 -8.34
N THR A 593 -9.73 -3.79 -8.68
CA THR A 593 -8.64 -4.55 -9.33
C THR A 593 -8.37 -4.01 -10.74
N TYR A 594 -9.44 -3.69 -11.47
CA TYR A 594 -9.36 -3.19 -12.85
C TYR A 594 -9.44 -1.66 -12.94
N ASN A 595 -10.03 -1.01 -11.94
CA ASN A 595 -10.23 0.44 -11.86
C ASN A 595 -9.48 1.01 -10.64
N ARG A 596 -8.15 1.12 -10.79
CA ARG A 596 -7.23 1.55 -9.71
C ARG A 596 -7.03 3.07 -9.63
N GLY A 597 -7.84 3.85 -10.34
CA GLY A 597 -7.76 5.30 -10.32
C GLY A 597 -7.92 5.82 -8.89
N TRP A 598 -7.18 6.87 -8.55
CA TRP A 598 -7.29 7.51 -7.23
C TRP A 598 -8.69 8.08 -6.98
N THR A 599 -9.44 8.38 -8.04
CA THR A 599 -10.85 8.79 -7.98
C THR A 599 -11.77 7.66 -7.55
N GLU A 600 -11.36 6.40 -7.67
CA GLU A 600 -12.24 5.25 -7.43
C GLU A 600 -12.04 4.65 -6.04
N ARG A 601 -10.80 4.28 -5.72
CA ARG A 601 -10.48 3.58 -4.46
C ARG A 601 -10.82 4.47 -3.26
N SER A 602 -11.45 3.89 -2.24
CA SER A 602 -11.96 4.55 -1.04
C SER A 602 -13.15 5.51 -1.24
N ARG A 603 -13.55 5.83 -2.49
CA ARG A 603 -14.80 6.57 -2.81
C ARG A 603 -15.94 5.61 -3.20
N ILE A 604 -15.69 4.73 -4.15
CA ILE A 604 -16.66 3.71 -4.59
C ILE A 604 -16.68 2.57 -3.58
N MET A 605 -17.87 2.08 -3.23
CA MET A 605 -18.08 0.99 -2.27
C MET A 605 -19.10 -0.02 -2.80
N LYS A 606 -19.06 -1.22 -2.23
CA LYS A 606 -20.11 -2.24 -2.41
C LYS A 606 -21.37 -1.80 -1.67
N SER A 607 -22.53 -1.90 -2.30
CA SER A 607 -23.82 -1.53 -1.71
C SER A 607 -24.94 -2.47 -2.16
N ALA A 608 -25.94 -2.70 -1.32
CA ALA A 608 -27.14 -3.48 -1.68
C ALA A 608 -28.39 -2.60 -1.82
N ASP A 609 -28.24 -1.28 -1.97
CA ASP A 609 -29.35 -0.33 -1.82
C ASP A 609 -30.47 -0.50 -2.85
N LYS A 610 -30.17 -1.09 -4.01
CA LYS A 610 -31.18 -1.46 -5.03
C LYS A 610 -31.38 -2.98 -5.17
N ALA A 611 -31.06 -3.75 -4.13
CA ALA A 611 -31.24 -5.20 -4.12
C ALA A 611 -32.68 -5.62 -4.46
N ASP A 612 -33.68 -4.92 -3.92
CA ASP A 612 -35.08 -5.28 -4.12
C ASP A 612 -35.48 -5.14 -5.61
N ARG A 613 -35.04 -4.06 -6.28
CA ARG A 613 -35.22 -3.88 -7.73
C ARG A 613 -34.49 -4.97 -8.51
N PHE A 614 -33.21 -5.21 -8.20
CA PHE A 614 -32.42 -6.25 -8.84
C PHE A 614 -33.08 -7.63 -8.76
N LEU A 615 -33.59 -8.00 -7.59
CA LEU A 615 -34.21 -9.31 -7.37
C LEU A 615 -35.50 -9.47 -8.16
N VAL A 616 -36.34 -8.43 -8.26
CA VAL A 616 -37.54 -8.44 -9.10
C VAL A 616 -37.17 -8.59 -10.59
N ASP A 617 -36.22 -7.79 -11.05
CA ASP A 617 -35.78 -7.78 -12.44
C ASP A 617 -35.11 -9.13 -12.80
N ALA A 618 -34.30 -9.70 -11.91
CA ALA A 618 -33.71 -11.03 -12.07
C ALA A 618 -34.77 -12.15 -12.09
N GLN A 619 -35.81 -12.08 -11.26
CA GLN A 619 -36.89 -13.07 -11.27
C GLN A 619 -37.77 -12.98 -12.54
N SER A 620 -37.90 -11.80 -13.12
CA SER A 620 -38.64 -11.60 -14.37
C SER A 620 -37.92 -12.14 -15.62
N GLY A 621 -36.64 -12.47 -15.49
CA GLY A 621 -35.78 -12.90 -16.60
C GLY A 621 -35.14 -11.76 -17.39
N CYS A 622 -35.44 -10.49 -17.09
CA CYS A 622 -34.89 -9.36 -17.84
C CYS A 622 -33.37 -9.17 -17.63
N LEU A 623 -32.80 -9.80 -16.60
CA LEU A 623 -31.36 -9.81 -16.33
C LEU A 623 -30.67 -11.11 -16.72
N ASP A 624 -31.35 -12.07 -17.36
CA ASP A 624 -30.79 -13.39 -17.67
C ASP A 624 -29.44 -13.30 -18.39
N ASN A 625 -29.38 -12.51 -19.47
CA ASN A 625 -28.14 -12.35 -20.21
C ASN A 625 -27.04 -11.67 -19.36
N PHE A 626 -27.38 -10.70 -18.51
CA PHE A 626 -26.42 -10.07 -17.59
C PHE A 626 -25.89 -11.06 -16.55
N LEU A 627 -26.75 -11.90 -15.97
CA LEU A 627 -26.33 -12.92 -15.00
C LEU A 627 -25.38 -13.94 -15.65
N LEU A 628 -25.67 -14.34 -16.90
CA LEU A 628 -24.77 -15.20 -17.69
C LEU A 628 -23.46 -14.49 -18.02
N LYS A 629 -23.49 -13.18 -18.28
CA LYS A 629 -22.27 -12.38 -18.47
C LYS A 629 -21.40 -12.36 -17.21
N CYS A 630 -22.01 -12.17 -16.04
CA CYS A 630 -21.32 -12.28 -14.74
C CYS A 630 -20.78 -13.69 -14.48
N LEU A 631 -21.50 -14.74 -14.89
CA LEU A 631 -21.04 -16.12 -14.79
C LEU A 631 -19.80 -16.35 -15.67
N LEU A 632 -19.81 -15.92 -16.94
CA LEU A 632 -18.64 -16.02 -17.81
C LEU A 632 -17.44 -15.32 -17.20
N PHE A 633 -17.62 -14.08 -16.71
CA PHE A 633 -16.57 -13.34 -16.00
C PHE A 633 -16.03 -14.14 -14.81
N THR A 634 -16.91 -14.75 -14.02
CA THR A 634 -16.52 -15.56 -12.86
C THR A 634 -15.67 -16.76 -13.28
N CYS A 635 -15.99 -17.41 -14.39
CA CYS A 635 -15.21 -18.55 -14.90
C CYS A 635 -13.81 -18.17 -15.39
N ILE A 636 -13.61 -16.92 -15.86
CA ILE A 636 -12.33 -16.46 -16.42
C ILE A 636 -11.53 -15.54 -15.49
N GLU A 637 -12.07 -15.16 -14.33
CA GLU A 637 -11.38 -14.30 -13.38
C GLU A 637 -10.42 -15.07 -12.48
N MET A 638 -9.20 -14.53 -12.35
CA MET A 638 -8.07 -15.13 -11.62
C MET A 638 -8.27 -15.22 -10.10
N GLN A 639 -9.37 -14.70 -9.56
CA GLN A 639 -9.72 -14.76 -8.14
C GLN A 639 -10.92 -15.66 -7.84
N ASN A 640 -11.37 -16.42 -8.84
CA ASN A 640 -12.24 -17.56 -8.61
C ASN A 640 -11.38 -18.72 -8.10
N HIS A 641 -11.24 -18.83 -6.78
CA HIS A 641 -10.42 -19.83 -6.11
C HIS A 641 -11.14 -21.19 -5.95
N CYS A 642 -12.23 -21.43 -6.68
CA CYS A 642 -12.79 -22.77 -6.79
C CYS A 642 -11.77 -23.70 -7.49
N ARG A 643 -11.35 -24.75 -6.78
CA ARG A 643 -10.48 -25.80 -7.30
C ARG A 643 -11.23 -27.13 -7.34
N SER A 644 -10.84 -28.00 -8.27
CA SER A 644 -11.17 -29.42 -8.20
C SER A 644 -10.15 -30.14 -7.33
N PHE A 645 -10.60 -30.92 -6.36
CA PHE A 645 -9.73 -31.70 -5.48
C PHE A 645 -10.48 -32.85 -4.80
N THR A 646 -9.75 -33.84 -4.30
CA THR A 646 -10.29 -34.89 -3.42
C THR A 646 -10.04 -34.48 -1.97
N GLY A 647 -11.11 -34.32 -1.20
CA GLY A 647 -11.04 -33.90 0.20
C GLY A 647 -10.57 -35.01 1.13
N SER A 648 -10.14 -34.63 2.34
CA SER A 648 -9.73 -35.59 3.38
C SER A 648 -10.87 -36.47 3.90
N ASP A 649 -12.12 -36.14 3.55
CA ASP A 649 -13.33 -36.94 3.75
C ASP A 649 -13.52 -38.03 2.68
N GLY A 650 -12.63 -38.11 1.68
CA GLY A 650 -12.68 -39.07 0.58
C GLY A 650 -13.61 -38.68 -0.57
N ARG A 651 -14.25 -37.50 -0.52
CA ARG A 651 -15.14 -37.02 -1.59
C ARG A 651 -14.39 -36.22 -2.63
N TYR A 652 -14.84 -36.32 -3.88
CA TYR A 652 -14.36 -35.47 -4.96
C TYR A 652 -15.18 -34.17 -5.02
N TYR A 653 -14.51 -33.04 -4.85
CA TYR A 653 -15.09 -31.71 -4.92
C TYR A 653 -14.75 -31.10 -6.29
N ARG A 654 -15.64 -31.29 -7.27
CA ARG A 654 -15.47 -30.78 -8.63
C ARG A 654 -15.69 -29.27 -8.72
N ASN A 655 -14.82 -28.51 -9.40
CA ASN A 655 -15.11 -27.12 -9.73
C ASN A 655 -16.26 -27.02 -10.74
N GLU A 656 -17.41 -26.54 -10.28
CA GLU A 656 -18.62 -26.36 -11.12
C GLU A 656 -18.72 -24.95 -11.74
N LEU A 657 -17.83 -24.03 -11.36
CA LEU A 657 -17.79 -22.63 -11.81
C LEU A 657 -16.63 -22.38 -12.79
N CYS A 658 -16.38 -23.32 -13.70
CA CYS A 658 -15.40 -23.18 -14.78
C CYS A 658 -15.93 -23.72 -16.12
N LEU A 659 -15.19 -23.48 -17.20
CA LEU A 659 -15.58 -23.86 -18.56
C LEU A 659 -15.06 -25.26 -18.99
N ASP A 660 -14.28 -25.94 -18.13
CA ASP A 660 -13.68 -27.24 -18.47
C ASP A 660 -14.75 -28.34 -18.46
N ALA A 661 -15.11 -28.81 -19.66
CA ALA A 661 -16.12 -29.84 -19.87
C ALA A 661 -15.52 -31.26 -20.06
N THR A 662 -14.25 -31.47 -19.72
CA THR A 662 -13.56 -32.76 -19.93
C THR A 662 -14.27 -33.94 -19.24
N HIS A 663 -14.89 -33.68 -18.09
CA HIS A 663 -15.65 -34.66 -17.30
C HIS A 663 -17.18 -34.51 -17.45
N GLY A 664 -17.63 -34.07 -18.62
CA GLY A 664 -19.00 -33.65 -18.85
C GLY A 664 -19.21 -32.17 -18.50
N GLU A 665 -20.41 -31.66 -18.74
CA GLU A 665 -20.69 -30.25 -18.49
C GLU A 665 -20.57 -29.91 -17.00
N THR A 666 -19.98 -28.76 -16.70
CA THR A 666 -20.09 -28.13 -15.39
C THR A 666 -21.42 -27.37 -15.34
N VAL A 667 -21.86 -27.00 -14.13
CA VAL A 667 -23.02 -26.11 -13.99
C VAL A 667 -22.83 -24.83 -14.81
N ALA A 668 -21.63 -24.24 -14.78
CA ALA A 668 -21.35 -23.02 -15.52
C ALA A 668 -21.35 -23.23 -17.05
N SER A 669 -20.65 -24.25 -17.57
CA SER A 669 -20.56 -24.48 -19.01
C SER A 669 -21.91 -24.85 -19.63
N LYS A 670 -22.76 -25.54 -18.87
CA LYS A 670 -24.14 -25.83 -19.27
C LYS A 670 -24.99 -24.57 -19.40
N GLU A 671 -25.01 -23.70 -18.38
CA GLU A 671 -25.84 -22.48 -18.43
C GLU A 671 -25.33 -21.48 -19.47
N LEU A 672 -24.01 -21.37 -19.66
CA LEU A 672 -23.41 -20.44 -20.61
C LEU A 672 -23.75 -20.73 -22.08
N LYS A 673 -24.31 -21.90 -22.41
CA LYS A 673 -24.91 -22.16 -23.73
C LYS A 673 -26.08 -21.23 -24.05
N ARG A 674 -26.71 -20.64 -23.02
CA ARG A 674 -27.81 -19.67 -23.16
C ARG A 674 -27.31 -18.23 -23.33
N LEU A 675 -26.01 -17.98 -23.17
CA LEU A 675 -25.45 -16.63 -23.25
C LEU A 675 -25.58 -16.11 -24.69
N GLU A 676 -26.12 -14.91 -24.84
CA GLU A 676 -26.18 -14.26 -26.15
C GLU A 676 -24.82 -13.65 -26.47
N LEU A 677 -24.05 -14.36 -27.31
CA LEU A 677 -22.65 -14.03 -27.59
C LEU A 677 -22.50 -12.78 -28.45
N ASN A 678 -21.66 -11.86 -27.98
CA ASN A 678 -21.01 -10.83 -28.78
C ASN A 678 -19.60 -11.28 -29.23
N GLU A 679 -18.89 -10.40 -29.94
CA GLU A 679 -17.54 -10.67 -30.44
C GLU A 679 -16.52 -10.94 -29.33
N THR A 680 -16.59 -10.21 -28.22
CA THR A 680 -15.65 -10.37 -27.08
C THR A 680 -15.89 -11.68 -26.36
N GLU A 681 -17.14 -12.06 -26.10
CA GLU A 681 -17.48 -13.35 -25.50
C GLU A 681 -17.05 -14.50 -26.41
N SER A 682 -17.28 -14.37 -27.72
CA SER A 682 -16.78 -15.35 -28.71
C SER A 682 -15.25 -15.49 -28.68
N ARG A 683 -14.51 -14.38 -28.52
CA ARG A 683 -13.04 -14.40 -28.37
C ARG A 683 -12.60 -15.06 -27.07
N ILE A 684 -13.32 -14.83 -25.97
CA ILE A 684 -13.06 -15.46 -24.67
C ILE A 684 -13.20 -16.98 -24.79
N PHE A 685 -14.30 -17.48 -25.36
CA PHE A 685 -14.49 -18.93 -25.53
C PHE A 685 -13.40 -19.55 -26.41
N LYS A 686 -13.06 -18.93 -27.54
CA LYS A 686 -11.97 -19.40 -28.42
C LYS A 686 -10.62 -19.43 -27.71
N LEU A 687 -10.30 -18.41 -26.93
CA LEU A 687 -9.04 -18.38 -26.17
C LEU A 687 -9.05 -19.44 -25.06
N TYR A 688 -10.19 -19.68 -24.41
CA TYR A 688 -10.32 -20.73 -23.42
C TYR A 688 -10.13 -22.13 -24.04
N GLU A 689 -10.72 -22.39 -25.21
CA GLU A 689 -10.52 -23.64 -25.96
C GLU A 689 -9.05 -23.87 -26.32
N SER A 690 -8.34 -22.82 -26.74
CA SER A 690 -6.88 -22.86 -26.96
C SER A 690 -6.13 -23.18 -25.66
N LEU A 691 -6.44 -22.45 -24.58
CA LEU A 691 -5.79 -22.62 -23.29
C LEU A 691 -5.95 -24.04 -22.76
N ILE A 692 -7.17 -24.60 -22.77
CA ILE A 692 -7.40 -25.95 -22.26
C ILE A 692 -6.73 -27.02 -23.14
N GLY A 693 -6.62 -26.76 -24.45
CA GLY A 693 -5.82 -27.58 -25.36
C GLY A 693 -4.36 -27.63 -24.94
N HIS A 694 -3.73 -26.47 -24.75
CA HIS A 694 -2.33 -26.38 -24.29
C HIS A 694 -2.13 -26.97 -22.89
N VAL A 695 -3.09 -26.77 -21.98
CA VAL A 695 -3.06 -27.34 -20.62
C VAL A 695 -2.95 -28.87 -20.66
N LYS A 696 -3.76 -29.53 -21.50
CA LYS A 696 -3.78 -31.00 -21.63
C LYS A 696 -2.47 -31.60 -22.15
N GLU A 697 -1.61 -30.79 -22.76
CA GLU A 697 -0.30 -31.21 -23.28
C GLU A 697 0.83 -31.08 -22.24
N THR A 698 0.56 -30.42 -21.10
CA THR A 698 1.55 -30.21 -20.04
C THR A 698 1.77 -31.46 -19.20
N LYS A 699 2.92 -31.53 -18.52
CA LYS A 699 3.25 -32.65 -17.61
C LYS A 699 2.48 -32.59 -16.29
N GLU A 700 2.11 -31.39 -15.87
CA GLU A 700 1.42 -31.11 -14.62
C GLU A 700 -0.09 -31.41 -14.68
N TYR A 701 -0.64 -31.62 -15.88
CA TYR A 701 -2.06 -31.87 -16.07
C TYR A 701 -2.49 -33.22 -15.48
N ASP A 702 -3.46 -33.17 -14.57
CA ASP A 702 -4.14 -34.33 -14.02
C ASP A 702 -5.48 -34.52 -14.73
N SER A 703 -5.60 -35.62 -15.48
CA SER A 703 -6.82 -35.94 -16.20
C SER A 703 -8.02 -36.26 -15.32
N GLU A 704 -7.87 -36.42 -14.00
CA GLU A 704 -8.99 -36.63 -13.07
C GLU A 704 -9.60 -35.29 -12.58
N LEU A 705 -8.92 -34.16 -12.83
CA LEU A 705 -9.34 -32.84 -12.35
C LEU A 705 -10.13 -32.07 -13.40
N THR A 706 -11.04 -31.20 -12.94
CA THR A 706 -11.74 -30.21 -13.78
C THR A 706 -11.15 -28.83 -13.50
N TYR A 707 -10.46 -28.23 -14.46
CA TYR A 707 -9.61 -27.06 -14.21
C TYR A 707 -10.34 -25.72 -14.41
N GLY A 708 -10.23 -24.84 -13.41
CA GLY A 708 -10.55 -23.41 -13.54
C GLY A 708 -9.31 -22.57 -13.84
N ILE A 709 -9.48 -21.35 -14.33
CA ILE A 709 -8.36 -20.43 -14.68
C ILE A 709 -7.38 -20.25 -13.53
N TYR A 710 -7.88 -20.06 -12.29
CA TYR A 710 -7.01 -19.91 -11.13
C TYR A 710 -6.19 -21.18 -10.83
N GLN A 711 -6.82 -22.35 -10.90
CA GLN A 711 -6.12 -23.61 -10.67
C GLN A 711 -5.05 -23.88 -11.74
N ILE A 712 -5.34 -23.55 -13.01
CA ILE A 712 -4.35 -23.61 -14.10
C ILE A 712 -3.16 -22.69 -13.79
N ALA A 713 -3.42 -21.46 -13.35
CA ALA A 713 -2.36 -20.51 -13.04
C ALA A 713 -1.46 -20.95 -11.86
N GLU A 714 -2.02 -21.67 -10.89
CA GLU A 714 -1.30 -22.10 -9.69
C GLU A 714 -0.58 -23.44 -9.88
N GLU A 715 -1.18 -24.38 -10.61
CA GLU A 715 -0.70 -25.76 -10.71
C GLU A 715 -0.02 -26.07 -12.05
N ILE A 716 -0.32 -25.33 -13.12
CA ILE A 716 0.15 -25.62 -14.48
C ILE A 716 1.04 -24.50 -15.05
N ASP A 717 0.78 -23.22 -14.76
CA ASP A 717 1.66 -22.10 -15.17
C ASP A 717 2.94 -22.02 -14.31
N THR A 718 3.66 -23.14 -14.25
CA THR A 718 4.86 -23.32 -13.45
C THR A 718 6.05 -22.60 -14.08
N SER A 719 6.94 -22.10 -13.23
CA SER A 719 8.14 -21.40 -13.68
C SER A 719 9.30 -21.63 -12.73
N TYR A 720 10.52 -21.46 -13.26
CA TYR A 720 11.74 -21.48 -12.47
C TYR A 720 12.55 -20.21 -12.74
N LYS A 721 13.49 -19.94 -11.83
CA LYS A 721 14.45 -18.85 -12.00
C LYS A 721 15.67 -19.41 -12.72
N ASP A 722 15.95 -18.86 -13.90
CA ASP A 722 17.17 -19.19 -14.62
C ASP A 722 18.36 -18.52 -13.93
N THR A 723 19.10 -19.35 -13.20
CA THR A 723 20.28 -18.99 -12.40
C THR A 723 21.48 -18.58 -13.26
N THR A 724 21.42 -18.82 -14.59
CA THR A 724 22.47 -18.41 -15.54
C THR A 724 22.30 -16.98 -16.05
N SER A 725 21.13 -16.36 -15.81
CA SER A 725 20.83 -15.00 -16.25
C SER A 725 21.05 -13.98 -15.14
N LYS A 726 21.69 -12.84 -15.49
CA LYS A 726 22.00 -11.67 -14.62
C LYS A 726 20.88 -11.19 -13.68
N LYS A 727 19.63 -11.59 -13.86
CA LYS A 727 18.47 -11.09 -13.10
C LYS A 727 17.58 -12.19 -12.52
N GLY A 728 17.97 -13.46 -12.61
CA GLY A 728 17.04 -14.56 -12.32
C GLY A 728 15.79 -14.42 -13.18
N LYS A 729 15.96 -14.44 -14.50
CA LYS A 729 14.84 -14.38 -15.44
C LYS A 729 13.91 -15.53 -15.14
N THR A 730 12.62 -15.22 -14.94
CA THR A 730 11.60 -16.26 -14.82
C THR A 730 11.47 -16.93 -16.18
N VAL A 731 11.75 -18.24 -16.22
CA VAL A 731 11.50 -19.10 -17.38
C VAL A 731 10.27 -19.93 -17.07
N TYR A 732 9.25 -19.80 -17.91
CA TYR A 732 8.00 -20.54 -17.79
C TYR A 732 8.16 -21.90 -18.45
N ASN A 733 7.73 -22.95 -17.75
CA ASN A 733 7.78 -24.32 -18.28
C ASN A 733 6.76 -24.50 -19.40
N ASN A 734 5.58 -23.87 -19.26
CA ASN A 734 4.45 -23.99 -20.16
C ASN A 734 4.15 -22.64 -20.84
N ILE A 735 5.01 -22.22 -21.78
CA ILE A 735 4.98 -20.88 -22.40
C ILE A 735 3.64 -20.54 -23.05
N GLN A 736 3.03 -21.50 -23.75
CA GLN A 736 1.72 -21.32 -24.40
C GLN A 736 0.63 -21.07 -23.36
N VAL A 737 0.56 -21.90 -22.30
CA VAL A 737 -0.36 -21.71 -21.17
C VAL A 737 -0.17 -20.34 -20.54
N HIS A 738 1.08 -19.95 -20.25
CA HIS A 738 1.41 -18.64 -19.70
C HIS A 738 0.92 -17.48 -20.58
N SER A 739 1.12 -17.62 -21.89
CA SER A 739 0.76 -16.59 -22.88
C SER A 739 -0.76 -16.46 -23.00
N ASP A 740 -1.48 -17.58 -23.03
CA ASP A 740 -2.94 -17.62 -23.09
C ASP A 740 -3.57 -17.05 -21.80
N LEU A 741 -3.02 -17.36 -20.61
CA LEU A 741 -3.46 -16.76 -19.35
C LEU A 741 -3.27 -15.24 -19.31
N ARG A 742 -2.13 -14.73 -19.83
CA ARG A 742 -1.91 -13.28 -19.95
C ARG A 742 -2.92 -12.63 -20.89
N ALA A 743 -3.17 -13.24 -22.04
CA ALA A 743 -4.18 -12.76 -22.98
C ALA A 743 -5.59 -12.79 -22.36
N MET A 744 -5.92 -13.85 -21.62
CA MET A 744 -7.20 -14.00 -20.92
C MET A 744 -7.39 -12.90 -19.87
N LYS A 745 -6.34 -12.54 -19.13
CA LYS A 745 -6.39 -11.46 -18.13
C LYS A 745 -6.73 -10.10 -18.74
N GLU A 746 -6.15 -9.76 -19.89
CA GLU A 746 -6.46 -8.50 -20.58
C GLU A 746 -7.88 -8.51 -21.17
N LEU A 747 -8.30 -9.61 -21.78
CA LEU A 747 -9.68 -9.78 -22.27
C LEU A 747 -10.71 -9.70 -21.15
N CYS A 748 -10.46 -10.36 -20.02
CA CYS A 748 -11.31 -10.35 -18.83
C CYS A 748 -11.52 -8.92 -18.32
N LYS A 749 -10.44 -8.11 -18.25
CA LYS A 749 -10.52 -6.70 -17.86
C LYS A 749 -11.36 -5.86 -18.82
N GLU A 750 -11.15 -6.01 -20.13
CA GLU A 750 -11.92 -5.28 -21.14
C GLU A 750 -13.42 -5.65 -21.05
N TYR A 751 -13.70 -6.94 -21.02
CA TYR A 751 -15.04 -7.50 -20.89
C TYR A 751 -15.75 -7.01 -19.63
N TYR A 752 -15.08 -7.08 -18.47
CA TYR A 752 -15.62 -6.61 -17.20
C TYR A 752 -16.06 -5.15 -17.25
N ASN A 753 -15.17 -4.27 -17.71
CA ASN A 753 -15.45 -2.83 -17.72
C ASN A 753 -16.55 -2.45 -18.73
N ARG A 754 -16.65 -3.16 -19.85
CA ARG A 754 -17.61 -2.84 -20.91
C ARG A 754 -18.98 -3.45 -20.66
N GLU A 755 -19.02 -4.73 -20.31
CA GLU A 755 -20.25 -5.52 -20.30
C GLU A 755 -20.88 -5.66 -18.90
N ILE A 756 -20.11 -5.48 -17.83
CA ILE A 756 -20.56 -5.77 -16.45
C ILE A 756 -20.67 -4.51 -15.61
N VAL A 757 -19.62 -3.69 -15.54
CA VAL A 757 -19.55 -2.51 -14.67
C VAL A 757 -20.74 -1.55 -14.81
N PRO A 758 -21.24 -1.20 -16.01
CA PRO A 758 -22.37 -0.27 -16.13
C PRO A 758 -23.62 -0.74 -15.37
N ILE A 759 -23.93 -2.03 -15.45
CA ILE A 759 -25.11 -2.63 -14.80
C ILE A 759 -24.89 -2.75 -13.30
N LEU A 760 -23.66 -3.02 -12.85
CA LEU A 760 -23.34 -3.00 -11.41
C LEU A 760 -23.60 -1.64 -10.76
N PHE A 761 -23.34 -0.54 -11.46
CA PHE A 761 -23.71 0.81 -10.98
C PHE A 761 -25.22 1.08 -11.08
N GLU A 762 -25.89 0.61 -12.14
CA GLU A 762 -27.34 0.78 -12.31
C GLU A 762 -28.13 0.21 -11.13
N TYR A 763 -27.79 -1.02 -10.74
CA TYR A 763 -28.37 -1.76 -9.62
C TYR A 763 -27.63 -1.53 -8.29
N GLU A 764 -26.74 -0.53 -8.23
CA GLU A 764 -26.03 -0.09 -7.03
C GLU A 764 -25.26 -1.18 -6.28
N PHE A 765 -24.87 -2.27 -6.94
CA PHE A 765 -23.81 -3.16 -6.43
C PHE A 765 -22.52 -2.36 -6.20
N LEU A 766 -22.27 -1.36 -7.05
CA LEU A 766 -21.24 -0.34 -6.87
C LEU A 766 -21.91 1.02 -6.71
N LYS A 767 -21.47 1.79 -5.70
CA LYS A 767 -22.06 3.09 -5.39
C LYS A 767 -21.04 4.09 -4.88
#